data_AF-A0A0Z8ET92-F1
#
_entry.id   AF-A0A0Z8ET92-F1
#
_cell.length_a   1.000
_cell.length_b   1.000
_cell.length_c   1.000
_cell.angle_alpha   90.00
_cell.angle_beta   90.00
_cell.angle_gamma   90.00
#
_symmetry.space_group_name_H-M   'P 1'
#
loop_
_entity.id
_entity.type
_entity.pdbx_description
1 polymer ?
#
loop_
_entity_poly.entity_id
_entity_poly.type
_entity_poly.pdbx_seq_one_letter_code
_entity_poly.pdbx_strand_id
1 'polypeptide(L)'
;MADSSKSRFERFVQERVEIRSGARERLAQLNEDHGKAKFVLKQAKKEVRASKYELRQEKRQFRYYARQSPELQAINAELREATAVLQRVKREGGDVTEALATVNDLKRRKKALLSTGKEGVKQARKAVKQAKRTKKQAIKQNGGTTTSKVLRSGRSKASYAMSRQASETFQEDDDLGEISTASYRFQQADFNIQRGKRSAHYAKEISKFVIGRTYNIGNRTYNFAKGNGFTKTPKDLSWHGRLGARYRKWKHKVNQNRLVQTTRGTKNVGKWAYKYLRAIVRNPFSWKAYILTFILFLFLALLGFGSGVNIQDEYDLNQTWLHLTKLDRERSDEKVDYWTNWEDSLLYLNHTYDKWRFQADLALPDQDIGVTYLSHFWNAHNQDRNNLKSIQALYTDKKSLYYLPKEEREEYQELLEASSEIGKFPSLQELENPFYSPDDEAANSPLKISNRFGYSSKDEISEKTTFQIAGSHDLYAAMAGTVRLEGNQFIIETEDSRFTYYDVQGKRFKTGDEVKAGELIGKTKSEGNQDVTYEKYLQYQPRSSVLDLFPKPKKEWVAVNPGFYFLAVEYTQATSVVSDIELSGEKPSRARALINEIKKREPKATENGLASILGAWDIESSITYKRYETDYLTGNQFDKVAQNPTAENLVGSWSAFQALYPNLSLIEEGYLVNGLHYIGIGIGQWTGGRSLALYEYAKAHNLDIWSAEDQIGFLLDGDSPYYRTIFRQIVTSNDKVETLTERFLVDWLGVPGNKLLERQNAAKQWLTFIKSGSGSTGASSTTVPAEYKDKLPYGLPSDQVVLQGQGYPGNAYALGNCTWYVYNRFAQIGVSIYPYLGDAANWVYTAPGQGYTVTSKPQVGTAVVFAPGVAGSHTTYGHVAFCEYVNADGTFLVSEMNMKGEYSMTWRVLSPQQGIYFINPK
;
A
#
# COMPACT_ATOMS: atom_id res chain seq x y z
N MET A 1 -29.38 13.94 22.98
CA MET A 1 -28.59 15.15 22.69
C MET A 1 -27.12 14.75 22.61
N ALA A 2 -26.27 15.45 21.85
CA ALA A 2 -24.85 15.12 21.76
C ALA A 2 -24.05 16.00 22.72
N ASP A 3 -23.27 15.36 23.59
CA ASP A 3 -22.31 15.99 24.49
C ASP A 3 -21.38 16.95 23.70
N SER A 4 -21.39 18.22 24.09
CA SER A 4 -20.67 19.31 23.40
C SER A 4 -19.20 19.40 23.79
N SER A 5 -18.75 18.66 24.81
CA SER A 5 -17.34 18.64 25.24
C SER A 5 -16.39 17.95 24.25
N LYS A 6 -16.91 17.01 23.45
CA LYS A 6 -16.08 16.09 22.64
C LYS A 6 -15.60 16.65 21.31
N SER A 7 -14.32 16.46 21.01
CA SER A 7 -13.71 16.89 19.75
C SER A 7 -14.33 16.19 18.52
N ARG A 8 -14.03 16.72 17.32
CA ARG A 8 -14.49 16.08 16.07
C ARG A 8 -13.84 14.70 15.87
N PHE A 9 -12.62 14.52 16.39
CA PHE A 9 -11.88 13.26 16.30
C PHE A 9 -12.43 12.22 17.28
N GLU A 10 -12.65 12.56 18.55
CA GLU A 10 -13.28 11.66 19.54
C GLU A 10 -14.64 11.14 19.06
N ARG A 11 -15.48 12.00 18.49
CA ARG A 11 -16.78 11.56 17.93
C ARG A 11 -16.63 10.59 16.75
N PHE A 12 -15.57 10.70 15.96
CA PHE A 12 -15.26 9.74 14.89
C PHE A 12 -14.72 8.42 15.44
N VAL A 13 -13.84 8.46 16.45
CA VAL A 13 -13.34 7.28 17.16
C VAL A 13 -14.49 6.55 17.86
N GLN A 14 -15.36 7.26 18.57
CA GLN A 14 -16.53 6.70 19.24
C GLN A 14 -17.49 6.03 18.23
N GLU A 15 -17.80 6.67 17.08
CA GLU A 15 -18.61 6.04 16.02
C GLU A 15 -17.96 4.73 15.51
N ARG A 16 -16.62 4.70 15.37
CA ARG A 16 -15.87 3.50 14.96
C ARG A 16 -15.89 2.39 16.02
N VAL A 17 -15.82 2.74 17.30
CA VAL A 17 -15.89 1.79 18.43
C VAL A 17 -17.30 1.19 18.53
N GLU A 18 -18.35 2.01 18.49
CA GLU A 18 -19.75 1.55 18.52
C GLU A 18 -20.10 0.64 17.32
N ILE A 19 -19.55 0.93 16.14
CA ILE A 19 -19.68 0.05 14.95
C ILE A 19 -18.92 -1.27 15.13
N ARG A 20 -17.83 -1.30 15.92
CA ARG A 20 -17.03 -2.51 16.21
C ARG A 20 -17.72 -3.38 17.26
N SER A 21 -18.15 -2.79 18.38
CA SER A 21 -18.82 -3.52 19.47
C SER A 21 -20.15 -4.10 18.98
N GLY A 22 -21.02 -3.27 18.41
CA GLY A 22 -22.31 -3.73 17.88
C GLY A 22 -22.21 -4.74 16.72
N ALA A 23 -21.09 -4.76 15.98
CA ALA A 23 -20.85 -5.81 14.98
C ALA A 23 -20.44 -7.15 15.60
N ARG A 24 -19.67 -7.12 16.70
CA ARG A 24 -19.30 -8.30 17.51
C ARG A 24 -20.50 -8.84 18.29
N GLU A 25 -21.23 -7.98 18.99
CA GLU A 25 -22.47 -8.32 19.72
C GLU A 25 -23.48 -9.00 18.79
N ARG A 26 -23.77 -8.40 17.62
CA ARG A 26 -24.70 -9.02 16.66
C ARG A 26 -24.16 -10.32 16.06
N LEU A 27 -22.84 -10.48 15.93
CA LEU A 27 -22.25 -11.76 15.50
C LEU A 27 -22.39 -12.83 16.59
N ALA A 28 -22.17 -12.49 17.86
CA ALA A 28 -22.37 -13.39 18.99
C ALA A 28 -23.85 -13.84 19.04
N GLN A 29 -24.78 -12.90 18.99
CA GLN A 29 -26.21 -13.19 18.96
C GLN A 29 -26.60 -14.06 17.74
N LEU A 30 -26.06 -13.79 16.54
CA LEU A 30 -26.30 -14.66 15.37
C LEU A 30 -25.71 -16.07 15.54
N ASN A 31 -24.63 -16.23 16.31
CA ASN A 31 -24.04 -17.53 16.65
C ASN A 31 -24.91 -18.27 17.68
N GLU A 32 -25.45 -17.59 18.69
CA GLU A 32 -26.44 -18.13 19.63
C GLU A 32 -27.74 -18.54 18.91
N ASP A 33 -28.33 -17.63 18.12
CA ASP A 33 -29.59 -17.81 17.39
C ASP A 33 -29.56 -19.02 16.42
N HIS A 34 -28.39 -19.36 15.88
CA HIS A 34 -28.28 -20.24 14.70
C HIS A 34 -27.20 -21.34 14.74
N GLY A 35 -26.26 -21.30 15.68
CA GLY A 35 -25.26 -22.34 16.02
C GLY A 35 -24.21 -22.70 14.96
N LYS A 36 -24.58 -22.77 13.68
CA LYS A 36 -23.72 -23.21 12.57
C LYS A 36 -23.38 -22.03 11.67
N ALA A 37 -22.08 -21.81 11.43
CA ALA A 37 -21.54 -20.65 10.68
C ALA A 37 -22.19 -20.40 9.30
N LYS A 38 -22.68 -21.45 8.62
CA LYS A 38 -23.43 -21.33 7.35
C LYS A 38 -24.74 -20.56 7.49
N PHE A 39 -25.46 -20.73 8.61
CA PHE A 39 -26.72 -20.02 8.90
C PHE A 39 -26.46 -18.60 9.40
N VAL A 40 -25.45 -18.42 10.26
CA VAL A 40 -24.90 -17.12 10.69
C VAL A 40 -24.59 -16.25 9.46
N LEU A 41 -23.82 -16.78 8.50
CA LEU A 41 -23.49 -16.10 7.25
C LEU A 41 -24.70 -15.82 6.36
N LYS A 42 -25.69 -16.73 6.32
CA LYS A 42 -26.95 -16.52 5.58
C LYS A 42 -27.72 -15.31 6.13
N GLN A 43 -27.73 -15.14 7.45
CA GLN A 43 -28.48 -14.09 8.15
C GLN A 43 -27.74 -12.75 8.12
N ALA A 44 -26.43 -12.72 8.35
CA ALA A 44 -25.63 -11.52 8.13
C ALA A 44 -25.74 -11.00 6.67
N LYS A 45 -25.85 -11.91 5.68
CA LYS A 45 -26.16 -11.55 4.27
C LYS A 45 -27.57 -10.98 4.06
N LYS A 46 -28.55 -11.30 4.92
CA LYS A 46 -29.93 -10.76 4.90
C LYS A 46 -29.94 -9.36 5.53
N GLU A 47 -29.28 -9.17 6.67
CA GLU A 47 -29.17 -7.89 7.38
C GLU A 47 -28.48 -6.80 6.53
N VAL A 48 -27.43 -7.15 5.78
CA VAL A 48 -26.80 -6.21 4.80
C VAL A 48 -27.77 -5.77 3.69
N ARG A 49 -28.79 -6.58 3.36
CA ARG A 49 -29.82 -6.19 2.37
C ARG A 49 -30.89 -5.31 3.02
N ALA A 50 -31.34 -5.65 4.23
CA ALA A 50 -32.32 -4.87 5.00
C ALA A 50 -31.80 -3.46 5.30
N SER A 51 -30.62 -3.34 5.93
CA SER A 51 -29.99 -2.05 6.23
C SER A 51 -29.72 -1.18 4.98
N LYS A 52 -29.35 -1.80 3.84
CA LYS A 52 -29.22 -1.07 2.55
C LYS A 52 -30.57 -0.58 2.02
N TYR A 53 -31.68 -1.26 2.33
CA TYR A 53 -33.04 -0.86 1.96
C TYR A 53 -33.54 0.27 2.87
N GLU A 54 -33.39 0.13 4.19
CA GLU A 54 -33.69 1.17 5.19
C GLU A 54 -32.95 2.48 4.86
N LEU A 55 -31.64 2.42 4.59
CA LEU A 55 -30.86 3.59 4.17
C LEU A 55 -31.38 4.25 2.87
N ARG A 56 -32.07 3.52 2.00
CA ARG A 56 -32.73 4.09 0.81
C ARG A 56 -34.05 4.77 1.17
N GLN A 57 -34.81 4.24 2.14
CA GLN A 57 -36.05 4.84 2.63
C GLN A 57 -35.78 6.10 3.45
N GLU A 58 -34.84 6.06 4.39
CA GLU A 58 -34.35 7.24 5.13
C GLU A 58 -33.90 8.37 4.20
N LYS A 59 -33.13 8.04 3.16
CA LYS A 59 -32.73 9.02 2.13
C LYS A 59 -33.88 9.52 1.26
N ARG A 60 -35.02 8.82 1.18
CA ARG A 60 -36.24 9.29 0.50
C ARG A 60 -37.03 10.21 1.42
N GLN A 61 -37.28 9.79 2.65
CA GLN A 61 -37.96 10.58 3.68
C GLN A 61 -37.23 11.90 3.97
N PHE A 62 -35.91 11.89 4.17
CA PHE A 62 -35.14 13.13 4.34
C PHE A 62 -35.26 14.07 3.14
N ARG A 63 -35.27 13.55 1.90
CA ARG A 63 -35.48 14.38 0.69
C ARG A 63 -36.91 14.90 0.54
N TYR A 64 -37.89 14.22 1.12
CA TYR A 64 -39.28 14.69 1.19
C TYR A 64 -39.41 15.80 2.25
N TYR A 65 -38.97 15.54 3.49
CA TYR A 65 -38.89 16.52 4.57
C TYR A 65 -38.17 17.81 4.15
N ALA A 66 -36.97 17.68 3.56
CA ALA A 66 -36.17 18.83 3.13
C ALA A 66 -36.78 19.64 1.96
N ARG A 67 -37.84 19.13 1.31
CA ARG A 67 -38.61 19.85 0.29
C ARG A 67 -39.91 20.45 0.85
N GLN A 68 -40.59 19.72 1.74
CA GLN A 68 -41.94 20.07 2.23
C GLN A 68 -41.96 20.81 3.58
N SER A 69 -40.84 20.90 4.31
CA SER A 69 -40.77 21.66 5.57
C SER A 69 -41.05 23.16 5.31
N PRO A 70 -42.15 23.73 5.87
CA PRO A 70 -42.45 25.16 5.72
C PRO A 70 -41.38 26.03 6.36
N GLU A 71 -40.82 25.59 7.49
CA GLU A 71 -39.72 26.26 8.19
C GLU A 71 -38.45 26.35 7.33
N LEU A 72 -38.09 25.29 6.58
CA LEU A 72 -36.99 25.37 5.62
C LEU A 72 -37.31 26.29 4.45
N GLN A 73 -38.57 26.37 4.02
CA GLN A 73 -38.97 27.28 2.95
C GLN A 73 -38.88 28.74 3.41
N ALA A 74 -39.37 29.06 4.61
CA ALA A 74 -39.23 30.36 5.27
C ALA A 74 -37.76 30.76 5.46
N ILE A 75 -36.94 29.91 6.10
CA ILE A 75 -35.50 30.18 6.28
C ILE A 75 -34.76 30.31 4.93
N ASN A 76 -35.22 29.64 3.87
CA ASN A 76 -34.66 29.82 2.52
C ASN A 76 -35.07 31.15 1.87
N ALA A 77 -36.24 31.70 2.18
CA ALA A 77 -36.67 33.03 1.75
C ALA A 77 -35.91 34.12 2.54
N GLU A 78 -35.95 34.06 3.87
CA GLU A 78 -35.17 34.92 4.78
C GLU A 78 -33.69 34.98 4.37
N LEU A 79 -33.07 33.82 4.06
CA LEU A 79 -31.67 33.76 3.66
C LEU A 79 -31.40 34.40 2.29
N ARG A 80 -32.35 34.38 1.35
CA ARG A 80 -32.22 35.08 0.06
C ARG A 80 -32.27 36.59 0.27
N GLU A 81 -33.23 37.06 1.05
CA GLU A 81 -33.42 38.48 1.37
C GLU A 81 -32.22 39.04 2.14
N ALA A 82 -31.80 38.39 3.23
CA ALA A 82 -30.62 38.78 3.99
C ALA A 82 -29.33 38.75 3.14
N THR A 83 -29.21 37.81 2.18
CA THR A 83 -28.09 37.79 1.24
C THR A 83 -28.16 38.95 0.23
N ALA A 84 -29.35 39.33 -0.23
CA ALA A 84 -29.54 40.48 -1.11
C ALA A 84 -29.25 41.81 -0.39
N VAL A 85 -29.63 41.94 0.89
CA VAL A 85 -29.27 43.07 1.76
C VAL A 85 -27.76 43.14 1.95
N LEU A 86 -27.09 42.03 2.31
CA LEU A 86 -25.63 41.98 2.42
C LEU A 86 -24.92 42.35 1.10
N GLN A 87 -25.47 41.96 -0.05
CA GLN A 87 -24.95 42.36 -1.37
C GLN A 87 -25.25 43.82 -1.73
N ARG A 88 -26.24 44.46 -1.11
CA ARG A 88 -26.55 45.87 -1.31
C ARG A 88 -25.62 46.74 -0.47
N VAL A 89 -25.53 46.47 0.83
CA VAL A 89 -24.59 47.15 1.75
C VAL A 89 -23.14 47.08 1.24
N LYS A 90 -22.72 45.93 0.72
CA LYS A 90 -21.40 45.76 0.07
C LYS A 90 -21.17 46.60 -1.19
N ARG A 91 -22.23 46.96 -1.92
CA ARG A 91 -22.15 47.81 -3.13
C ARG A 91 -22.22 49.30 -2.78
N GLU A 92 -22.91 49.64 -1.70
CA GLU A 92 -23.04 51.01 -1.18
C GLU A 92 -21.87 51.41 -0.26
N GLY A 93 -20.95 50.49 0.05
CA GLY A 93 -19.76 50.75 0.87
C GLY A 93 -20.01 50.81 2.38
N GLY A 94 -21.20 50.41 2.84
CA GLY A 94 -21.58 50.44 4.26
C GLY A 94 -21.02 49.29 5.10
N ASP A 95 -21.15 49.39 6.43
CA ASP A 95 -20.73 48.34 7.36
C ASP A 95 -21.56 47.06 7.16
N VAL A 96 -20.86 45.98 6.82
CA VAL A 96 -21.44 44.67 6.51
C VAL A 96 -21.68 43.80 7.76
N THR A 97 -21.23 44.23 8.94
CA THR A 97 -21.13 43.40 10.15
C THR A 97 -22.48 42.80 10.55
N GLU A 98 -23.52 43.64 10.66
CA GLU A 98 -24.87 43.20 11.02
C GLU A 98 -25.51 42.30 9.94
N ALA A 99 -25.45 42.72 8.67
CA ALA A 99 -25.99 41.94 7.56
C ALA A 99 -25.31 40.56 7.42
N LEU A 100 -24.00 40.49 7.70
CA LEU A 100 -23.23 39.25 7.70
C LEU A 100 -23.58 38.37 8.91
N ALA A 101 -23.80 38.95 10.09
CA ALA A 101 -24.26 38.25 11.28
C ALA A 101 -25.63 37.57 11.03
N THR A 102 -26.58 38.30 10.45
CA THR A 102 -27.92 37.79 10.09
C THR A 102 -27.84 36.64 9.07
N VAL A 103 -27.06 36.79 8.00
CA VAL A 103 -26.84 35.71 7.02
C VAL A 103 -26.18 34.48 7.66
N ASN A 104 -25.26 34.66 8.59
CA ASN A 104 -24.60 33.57 9.30
C ASN A 104 -25.53 32.88 10.31
N ASP A 105 -26.43 33.63 10.95
CA ASP A 105 -27.44 33.04 11.82
C ASP A 105 -28.46 32.18 11.06
N LEU A 106 -29.01 32.71 9.96
CA LEU A 106 -29.92 31.97 9.10
C LEU A 106 -29.28 30.68 8.54
N LYS A 107 -27.98 30.73 8.21
CA LYS A 107 -27.19 29.52 7.87
C LYS A 107 -27.05 28.55 9.05
N ARG A 108 -26.90 29.02 10.29
CA ARG A 108 -26.88 28.19 11.51
C ARG A 108 -28.25 27.54 11.77
N ARG A 109 -29.35 28.32 11.77
CA ARG A 109 -30.74 27.84 11.91
C ARG A 109 -31.07 26.78 10.85
N LYS A 110 -30.80 27.06 9.56
CA LYS A 110 -30.95 26.10 8.45
C LYS A 110 -30.14 24.81 8.65
N LYS A 111 -28.90 24.91 9.15
CA LYS A 111 -28.02 23.76 9.40
C LYS A 111 -28.53 22.91 10.56
N ALA A 112 -29.05 23.53 11.62
CA ALA A 112 -29.67 22.84 12.75
C ALA A 112 -30.92 22.05 12.29
N LEU A 113 -31.83 22.69 11.55
CA LEU A 113 -33.05 22.04 11.05
C LEU A 113 -32.78 20.92 10.03
N LEU A 114 -31.73 21.07 9.21
CA LEU A 114 -31.25 19.99 8.33
C LEU A 114 -30.46 18.90 9.07
N SER A 115 -30.10 19.08 10.34
CA SER A 115 -29.38 18.08 11.13
C SER A 115 -30.34 17.10 11.82
N THR A 116 -31.46 17.58 12.37
CA THR A 116 -32.52 16.75 12.95
C THR A 116 -33.08 15.78 11.90
N GLY A 117 -33.44 16.27 10.71
CA GLY A 117 -33.90 15.43 9.60
C GLY A 117 -32.84 14.46 9.02
N LYS A 118 -31.54 14.63 9.35
CA LYS A 118 -30.46 13.73 8.87
C LYS A 118 -30.13 12.60 9.83
N GLU A 119 -30.63 12.61 11.06
CA GLU A 119 -30.18 11.65 12.08
C GLU A 119 -30.59 10.21 11.73
N GLY A 120 -31.79 9.98 11.19
CA GLY A 120 -32.21 8.67 10.65
C GLY A 120 -31.32 8.18 9.50
N VAL A 121 -30.95 9.07 8.56
CA VAL A 121 -29.98 8.77 7.49
C VAL A 121 -28.58 8.44 8.04
N LYS A 122 -28.18 9.04 9.16
CA LYS A 122 -26.90 8.79 9.82
C LYS A 122 -26.90 7.44 10.55
N GLN A 123 -27.98 7.13 11.30
CA GLN A 123 -28.16 5.83 11.94
C GLN A 123 -28.24 4.68 10.92
N ALA A 124 -29.02 4.82 9.84
CA ALA A 124 -29.08 3.81 8.80
C ALA A 124 -27.72 3.62 8.06
N ARG A 125 -26.86 4.65 7.97
CA ARG A 125 -25.48 4.46 7.49
C ARG A 125 -24.63 3.68 8.49
N LYS A 126 -24.77 3.94 9.79
CA LYS A 126 -24.10 3.20 10.87
C LYS A 126 -24.49 1.72 10.83
N ALA A 127 -25.79 1.42 10.74
CA ALA A 127 -26.31 0.06 10.58
C ALA A 127 -25.75 -0.67 9.34
N VAL A 128 -25.65 0.00 8.17
CA VAL A 128 -25.02 -0.59 6.97
C VAL A 128 -23.52 -0.89 7.19
N LYS A 129 -22.78 -0.04 7.90
CA LYS A 129 -21.36 -0.28 8.24
C LYS A 129 -21.20 -1.48 9.19
N GLN A 130 -22.07 -1.56 10.21
CA GLN A 130 -22.11 -2.63 11.20
C GLN A 130 -22.46 -3.97 10.53
N ALA A 131 -23.57 -4.06 9.81
CA ALA A 131 -23.98 -5.27 9.09
C ALA A 131 -22.93 -5.74 8.06
N LYS A 132 -22.24 -4.82 7.36
CA LYS A 132 -21.11 -5.17 6.49
C LYS A 132 -19.96 -5.84 7.26
N ARG A 133 -19.66 -5.39 8.48
CA ARG A 133 -18.61 -5.96 9.34
C ARG A 133 -19.02 -7.32 9.91
N THR A 134 -20.24 -7.44 10.43
CA THR A 134 -20.83 -8.73 10.88
C THR A 134 -20.80 -9.75 9.74
N LYS A 135 -21.15 -9.36 8.50
CA LYS A 135 -20.96 -10.21 7.30
C LYS A 135 -19.49 -10.62 7.08
N LYS A 136 -18.52 -9.71 7.19
CA LYS A 136 -17.09 -10.04 6.97
C LYS A 136 -16.60 -11.06 8.02
N GLN A 137 -16.99 -10.89 9.28
CA GLN A 137 -16.64 -11.83 10.35
C GLN A 137 -17.36 -13.18 10.20
N ALA A 138 -18.65 -13.18 9.81
CA ALA A 138 -19.38 -14.42 9.51
C ALA A 138 -18.85 -15.16 8.26
N ILE A 139 -18.16 -14.47 7.33
CA ILE A 139 -17.41 -15.13 6.24
C ILE A 139 -16.19 -15.85 6.82
N LYS A 140 -15.40 -15.17 7.68
CA LYS A 140 -14.25 -15.78 8.36
C LYS A 140 -14.65 -17.02 9.17
N GLN A 141 -15.63 -16.90 10.08
CA GLN A 141 -16.15 -18.04 10.87
C GLN A 141 -16.73 -19.18 10.01
N ASN A 142 -17.21 -18.89 8.81
CA ASN A 142 -17.66 -19.91 7.86
C ASN A 142 -16.49 -20.54 7.06
N GLY A 143 -15.23 -20.21 7.35
CA GLY A 143 -14.05 -20.64 6.62
C GLY A 143 -14.05 -20.14 5.17
N GLY A 144 -14.46 -18.89 4.95
CA GLY A 144 -14.62 -18.30 3.62
C GLY A 144 -16.04 -18.45 3.03
N THR A 145 -16.21 -18.00 1.79
CA THR A 145 -17.48 -18.14 1.07
C THR A 145 -17.72 -19.60 0.65
N THR A 146 -18.98 -20.01 0.47
CA THR A 146 -19.32 -21.35 -0.08
C THR A 146 -18.62 -21.61 -1.41
N THR A 147 -18.41 -20.56 -2.21
CA THR A 147 -17.61 -20.60 -3.44
C THR A 147 -16.14 -20.92 -3.15
N SER A 148 -15.47 -20.21 -2.23
CA SER A 148 -14.07 -20.49 -1.84
C SER A 148 -13.86 -21.90 -1.27
N LYS A 149 -14.86 -22.46 -0.56
CA LYS A 149 -14.81 -23.83 -0.04
C LYS A 149 -14.99 -24.87 -1.15
N VAL A 150 -15.89 -24.62 -2.10
CA VAL A 150 -16.07 -25.50 -3.27
C VAL A 150 -14.84 -25.44 -4.19
N LEU A 151 -14.22 -24.28 -4.37
CA LEU A 151 -12.98 -24.12 -5.13
C LEU A 151 -11.81 -24.87 -4.49
N ARG A 152 -11.58 -24.75 -3.17
CA ARG A 152 -10.56 -25.54 -2.44
C ARG A 152 -10.82 -27.06 -2.50
N SER A 153 -12.06 -27.50 -2.33
CA SER A 153 -12.42 -28.93 -2.51
C SER A 153 -12.37 -29.40 -3.97
N GLY A 154 -12.35 -28.46 -4.92
CA GLY A 154 -12.23 -28.71 -6.34
C GLY A 154 -10.76 -28.84 -6.77
N ARG A 155 -9.87 -27.99 -6.25
CA ARG A 155 -8.41 -28.06 -6.43
C ARG A 155 -7.86 -29.41 -6.01
N SER A 156 -8.05 -29.79 -4.74
CA SER A 156 -7.56 -31.07 -4.17
C SER A 156 -8.08 -32.33 -4.85
N LYS A 157 -9.22 -32.26 -5.58
CA LYS A 157 -9.76 -33.38 -6.36
C LYS A 157 -9.48 -33.29 -7.87
N ALA A 158 -9.04 -32.14 -8.37
CA ALA A 158 -8.63 -31.97 -9.75
C ALA A 158 -7.19 -32.46 -9.95
N SER A 159 -6.25 -32.05 -9.08
CA SER A 159 -4.86 -32.55 -9.08
C SER A 159 -4.79 -34.07 -8.93
N TYR A 160 -5.61 -34.63 -8.03
CA TYR A 160 -5.72 -36.09 -7.81
C TYR A 160 -6.35 -36.86 -9.00
N ALA A 161 -7.15 -36.20 -9.83
CA ALA A 161 -7.81 -36.86 -10.98
C ALA A 161 -6.98 -36.77 -12.27
N MET A 162 -6.20 -35.71 -12.48
CA MET A 162 -5.35 -35.57 -13.67
C MET A 162 -4.12 -36.49 -13.61
N SER A 163 -3.44 -36.55 -12.45
CA SER A 163 -2.22 -37.37 -12.25
C SER A 163 -2.43 -38.87 -12.49
N ARG A 164 -3.62 -39.40 -12.16
CA ARG A 164 -3.95 -40.82 -12.41
C ARG A 164 -4.34 -41.11 -13.87
N GLN A 165 -5.02 -40.17 -14.53
CA GLN A 165 -5.51 -40.41 -15.90
C GLN A 165 -4.42 -40.19 -16.98
N ALA A 166 -3.35 -39.47 -16.64
CA ALA A 166 -2.17 -39.31 -17.49
C ALA A 166 -1.18 -40.49 -17.43
N SER A 167 -1.27 -41.39 -16.45
CA SER A 167 -0.32 -42.50 -16.25
C SER A 167 -0.85 -43.87 -16.66
N GLU A 168 -2.17 -44.09 -16.66
CA GLU A 168 -2.79 -45.40 -16.97
C GLU A 168 -3.02 -45.66 -18.49
N THR A 169 -2.55 -44.81 -19.41
CA THR A 169 -2.91 -44.91 -20.86
C THR A 169 -1.72 -44.83 -21.85
N PHE A 170 -0.47 -44.96 -21.39
CA PHE A 170 0.74 -44.82 -22.23
C PHE A 170 1.58 -46.12 -22.35
N GLN A 171 0.94 -47.29 -22.41
CA GLN A 171 1.66 -48.57 -22.53
C GLN A 171 1.27 -49.46 -23.72
N GLU A 172 0.40 -49.00 -24.64
CA GLU A 172 0.07 -49.77 -25.85
C GLU A 172 0.15 -48.90 -27.12
N ASP A 173 0.79 -49.49 -28.14
CA ASP A 173 1.04 -49.07 -29.53
C ASP A 173 1.99 -47.88 -29.84
N ASP A 174 3.19 -48.27 -30.27
CA ASP A 174 4.08 -47.49 -31.15
C ASP A 174 3.43 -47.33 -32.54
N ASP A 175 2.87 -46.15 -32.86
CA ASP A 175 3.00 -45.53 -34.20
C ASP A 175 2.39 -44.11 -34.25
N LEU A 176 2.69 -43.36 -35.33
CA LEU A 176 2.10 -42.07 -35.76
C LEU A 176 2.59 -40.78 -35.07
N GLY A 177 3.80 -40.36 -35.43
CA GLY A 177 4.38 -39.04 -35.12
C GLY A 177 3.69 -37.79 -35.73
N GLU A 178 2.45 -37.88 -36.22
CA GLU A 178 1.67 -36.73 -36.72
C GLU A 178 0.67 -36.16 -35.68
N ILE A 179 0.43 -36.85 -34.57
CA ILE A 179 -0.63 -36.50 -33.61
C ILE A 179 -0.28 -35.27 -32.74
N SER A 180 1.00 -34.92 -32.59
CA SER A 180 1.44 -33.78 -31.74
C SER A 180 0.89 -32.41 -32.16
N THR A 181 0.41 -32.26 -33.40
CA THR A 181 -0.19 -31.02 -33.90
C THR A 181 -1.70 -30.95 -33.61
N ALA A 182 -2.34 -32.10 -33.39
CA ALA A 182 -3.74 -32.18 -32.98
C ALA A 182 -3.90 -31.88 -31.48
N SER A 183 -2.97 -32.36 -30.64
CA SER A 183 -3.03 -32.24 -29.17
C SER A 183 -3.20 -30.80 -28.69
N TYR A 184 -2.47 -29.82 -29.24
CA TYR A 184 -2.61 -28.41 -28.84
C TYR A 184 -3.99 -27.82 -29.16
N ARG A 185 -4.62 -28.25 -30.26
CA ARG A 185 -5.98 -27.81 -30.65
C ARG A 185 -7.08 -28.61 -29.92
N PHE A 186 -6.80 -29.85 -29.55
CA PHE A 186 -7.70 -30.68 -28.75
C PHE A 186 -7.65 -30.38 -27.25
N GLN A 187 -6.52 -29.95 -26.68
CA GLN A 187 -6.42 -29.55 -25.27
C GLN A 187 -7.37 -28.37 -24.98
N GLN A 188 -7.41 -27.33 -25.81
CA GLN A 188 -8.40 -26.25 -25.66
C GLN A 188 -9.85 -26.71 -25.90
N ALA A 189 -10.09 -27.75 -26.70
CA ALA A 189 -11.42 -28.26 -26.99
C ALA A 189 -11.96 -29.18 -25.87
N ASP A 190 -11.19 -30.19 -25.44
CA ASP A 190 -11.65 -31.17 -24.45
C ASP A 190 -11.69 -30.59 -23.03
N PHE A 191 -10.79 -29.66 -22.69
CA PHE A 191 -10.87 -28.86 -21.46
C PHE A 191 -12.20 -28.09 -21.35
N ASN A 192 -12.83 -27.74 -22.48
CA ASN A 192 -14.16 -27.15 -22.52
C ASN A 192 -15.30 -28.19 -22.61
N ILE A 193 -15.10 -29.35 -23.24
CA ILE A 193 -16.12 -30.42 -23.38
C ILE A 193 -16.33 -31.19 -22.06
N GLN A 194 -15.25 -31.55 -21.34
CA GLN A 194 -15.31 -32.16 -20.00
C GLN A 194 -15.98 -31.24 -18.97
N ARG A 195 -15.71 -29.93 -19.08
CA ARG A 195 -16.35 -28.85 -18.30
C ARG A 195 -17.85 -28.77 -18.56
N GLY A 196 -18.28 -29.05 -19.80
CA GLY A 196 -19.70 -29.20 -20.18
C GLY A 196 -20.40 -30.39 -19.50
N LYS A 197 -19.73 -31.55 -19.38
CA LYS A 197 -20.32 -32.74 -18.73
C LYS A 197 -20.42 -32.61 -17.21
N ARG A 198 -19.40 -32.06 -16.53
CA ARG A 198 -19.44 -31.86 -15.05
C ARG A 198 -20.37 -30.72 -14.61
N SER A 199 -20.56 -29.68 -15.42
CA SER A 199 -21.41 -28.52 -15.05
C SER A 199 -22.90 -28.84 -14.94
N ALA A 200 -23.40 -29.91 -15.55
CA ALA A 200 -24.79 -30.36 -15.43
C ALA A 200 -25.22 -30.63 -13.98
N HIS A 201 -24.33 -31.20 -13.16
CA HIS A 201 -24.63 -31.52 -11.75
C HIS A 201 -24.53 -30.30 -10.81
N TYR A 202 -23.74 -29.28 -11.18
CA TYR A 202 -23.57 -28.03 -10.40
C TYR A 202 -24.58 -26.93 -10.76
N ALA A 203 -25.23 -27.01 -11.94
CA ALA A 203 -26.19 -26.01 -12.42
C ALA A 203 -27.36 -25.71 -11.45
N LYS A 204 -27.74 -26.67 -10.60
CA LYS A 204 -28.92 -26.57 -9.71
C LYS A 204 -28.75 -25.60 -8.53
N GLU A 205 -27.53 -25.33 -8.09
CA GLU A 205 -27.25 -24.31 -7.06
C GLU A 205 -26.67 -23.01 -7.65
N ILE A 206 -25.96 -23.08 -8.78
CA ILE A 206 -25.49 -21.89 -9.51
C ILE A 206 -26.68 -21.07 -10.06
N SER A 207 -27.74 -21.73 -10.52
CA SER A 207 -28.97 -21.04 -11.01
C SER A 207 -29.63 -20.14 -9.96
N LYS A 208 -29.58 -20.49 -8.67
CA LYS A 208 -30.10 -19.64 -7.56
C LYS A 208 -29.25 -18.38 -7.35
N PHE A 209 -27.97 -18.42 -7.66
CA PHE A 209 -27.07 -17.27 -7.58
C PHE A 209 -27.36 -16.25 -8.70
N VAL A 210 -27.63 -16.73 -9.91
CA VAL A 210 -27.81 -15.92 -11.12
C VAL A 210 -29.12 -15.12 -11.12
N ILE A 211 -30.23 -15.69 -10.65
CA ILE A 211 -31.57 -15.06 -10.74
C ILE A 211 -31.71 -13.81 -9.85
N GLY A 212 -30.88 -13.65 -8.82
CA GLY A 212 -31.06 -12.62 -7.79
C GLY A 212 -30.19 -11.37 -7.87
N ARG A 213 -29.21 -11.27 -8.79
CA ARG A 213 -28.24 -10.16 -8.83
C ARG A 213 -27.80 -9.74 -10.24
N THR A 214 -28.22 -8.52 -10.62
CA THR A 214 -27.59 -7.58 -11.56
C THR A 214 -27.04 -8.12 -12.89
N TYR A 215 -27.71 -7.67 -13.96
CA TYR A 215 -27.38 -7.72 -15.40
C TYR A 215 -25.90 -7.96 -15.79
N ASN A 216 -24.93 -7.24 -15.22
CA ASN A 216 -23.52 -7.36 -15.58
C ASN A 216 -22.89 -8.73 -15.19
N ILE A 217 -23.25 -9.29 -14.03
CA ILE A 217 -22.66 -10.55 -13.54
C ILE A 217 -23.14 -11.74 -14.39
N GLY A 218 -24.44 -11.77 -14.72
CA GLY A 218 -25.00 -12.81 -15.60
C GLY A 218 -24.34 -12.83 -16.99
N ASN A 219 -24.05 -11.66 -17.56
CA ASN A 219 -23.40 -11.56 -18.87
C ASN A 219 -21.94 -12.05 -18.83
N ARG A 220 -21.20 -11.70 -17.77
CA ARG A 220 -19.81 -12.16 -17.56
C ARG A 220 -19.71 -13.65 -17.29
N THR A 221 -20.65 -14.20 -16.52
CA THR A 221 -20.70 -15.65 -16.24
C THR A 221 -21.09 -16.44 -17.50
N TYR A 222 -21.92 -15.87 -18.38
CA TYR A 222 -22.27 -16.44 -19.68
C TYR A 222 -21.08 -16.44 -20.67
N ASN A 223 -20.29 -15.36 -20.70
CA ASN A 223 -19.06 -15.30 -21.50
C ASN A 223 -17.98 -16.27 -20.97
N PHE A 224 -17.81 -16.35 -19.65
CA PHE A 224 -16.92 -17.30 -18.98
C PHE A 224 -17.28 -18.77 -19.28
N ALA A 225 -18.57 -19.10 -19.34
CA ALA A 225 -19.06 -20.42 -19.73
C ALA A 225 -18.91 -20.73 -21.24
N LYS A 226 -18.52 -19.75 -22.06
CA LYS A 226 -18.28 -19.89 -23.51
C LYS A 226 -16.80 -19.79 -23.92
N GLY A 227 -15.87 -19.70 -22.96
CA GLY A 227 -14.44 -19.50 -23.24
C GLY A 227 -14.03 -18.05 -23.48
N ASN A 228 -14.97 -17.08 -23.38
CA ASN A 228 -14.74 -15.66 -23.71
C ASN A 228 -14.37 -14.79 -22.49
N GLY A 229 -13.86 -15.40 -21.42
CA GLY A 229 -13.49 -14.73 -20.16
C GLY A 229 -14.65 -14.05 -19.40
N PHE A 230 -14.32 -13.34 -18.32
CA PHE A 230 -15.30 -12.67 -17.44
C PHE A 230 -15.67 -11.26 -17.94
N THR A 231 -15.89 -11.11 -19.25
CA THR A 231 -15.98 -9.83 -19.99
C THR A 231 -17.42 -9.34 -20.19
N LYS A 232 -17.60 -8.03 -20.48
CA LYS A 232 -18.90 -7.38 -20.65
C LYS A 232 -19.19 -7.14 -22.13
N THR A 233 -20.10 -7.90 -22.72
CA THR A 233 -20.52 -7.73 -24.12
C THR A 233 -21.05 -6.30 -24.41
N PRO A 234 -20.64 -5.67 -25.53
CA PRO A 234 -21.25 -4.44 -26.04
C PRO A 234 -22.78 -4.53 -26.15
N LYS A 235 -23.48 -3.42 -25.93
CA LYS A 235 -24.93 -3.42 -25.65
C LYS A 235 -25.77 -3.81 -26.87
N ASP A 236 -25.30 -3.48 -28.06
CA ASP A 236 -25.76 -3.85 -29.39
C ASP A 236 -25.53 -5.35 -29.70
N LEU A 237 -24.40 -5.91 -29.28
CA LEU A 237 -24.06 -7.33 -29.41
C LEU A 237 -24.72 -8.21 -28.34
N SER A 238 -25.23 -7.62 -27.25
CA SER A 238 -25.95 -8.33 -26.17
C SER A 238 -27.23 -9.01 -26.64
N TRP A 239 -27.70 -10.03 -25.90
CA TRP A 239 -28.94 -10.74 -26.25
C TRP A 239 -30.17 -9.81 -26.29
N HIS A 240 -30.26 -8.81 -25.40
CA HIS A 240 -31.30 -7.78 -25.43
C HIS A 240 -31.15 -6.81 -26.62
N GLY A 241 -29.92 -6.44 -26.99
CA GLY A 241 -29.65 -5.57 -28.15
C GLY A 241 -30.04 -6.25 -29.46
N ARG A 242 -29.60 -7.51 -29.63
CA ARG A 242 -29.96 -8.37 -30.75
C ARG A 242 -31.45 -8.70 -30.79
N LEU A 243 -32.11 -8.90 -29.64
CA LEU A 243 -33.58 -9.03 -29.56
C LEU A 243 -34.30 -7.73 -29.91
N GLY A 244 -33.85 -6.57 -29.43
CA GLY A 244 -34.44 -5.28 -29.78
C GLY A 244 -34.31 -4.97 -31.27
N ALA A 245 -33.15 -5.27 -31.87
CA ALA A 245 -32.92 -5.13 -33.31
C ALA A 245 -33.74 -6.14 -34.13
N ARG A 246 -33.82 -7.42 -33.70
CA ARG A 246 -34.65 -8.44 -34.36
C ARG A 246 -36.14 -8.17 -34.20
N TYR A 247 -36.61 -7.70 -33.05
CA TYR A 247 -38.00 -7.30 -32.81
C TYR A 247 -38.39 -6.09 -33.66
N ARG A 248 -37.53 -5.08 -33.79
CA ARG A 248 -37.74 -3.97 -34.73
C ARG A 248 -37.80 -4.45 -36.18
N LYS A 249 -36.82 -5.25 -36.64
CA LYS A 249 -36.82 -5.82 -38.01
C LYS A 249 -38.02 -6.75 -38.27
N TRP A 250 -38.46 -7.52 -37.28
CA TRP A 250 -39.63 -8.40 -37.36
C TRP A 250 -40.94 -7.61 -37.38
N LYS A 251 -41.09 -6.59 -36.52
CA LYS A 251 -42.25 -5.67 -36.52
C LYS A 251 -42.38 -4.94 -37.88
N HIS A 252 -41.26 -4.52 -38.48
CA HIS A 252 -41.28 -3.96 -39.84
C HIS A 252 -41.67 -5.00 -40.91
N LYS A 253 -41.13 -6.23 -40.87
CA LYS A 253 -41.49 -7.28 -41.85
C LYS A 253 -42.93 -7.79 -41.71
N VAL A 254 -43.46 -7.91 -40.49
CA VAL A 254 -44.84 -8.36 -40.23
C VAL A 254 -45.87 -7.31 -40.65
N ASN A 255 -45.56 -6.02 -40.50
CA ASN A 255 -46.43 -4.93 -40.96
C ASN A 255 -46.43 -4.73 -42.49
N GLN A 256 -45.58 -5.43 -43.25
CA GLN A 256 -45.44 -5.25 -44.70
C GLN A 256 -45.84 -6.46 -45.55
N ASN A 257 -45.84 -7.68 -45.01
CA ASN A 257 -46.14 -8.89 -45.80
C ASN A 257 -47.60 -9.35 -45.70
N ARG A 258 -48.39 -9.01 -46.72
CA ARG A 258 -49.79 -9.39 -46.96
C ARG A 258 -49.97 -10.89 -47.36
N LEU A 259 -49.08 -11.76 -46.91
CA LEU A 259 -48.79 -13.08 -47.53
C LEU A 259 -48.75 -14.22 -46.48
N VAL A 260 -49.76 -14.28 -45.61
CA VAL A 260 -49.96 -15.34 -44.60
C VAL A 260 -51.34 -16.03 -44.73
N GLN A 261 -52.12 -15.66 -45.74
CA GLN A 261 -53.32 -16.40 -46.18
C GLN A 261 -53.05 -17.08 -47.53
N THR A 262 -52.46 -18.27 -47.53
CA THR A 262 -52.80 -19.42 -48.42
C THR A 262 -51.86 -20.61 -48.21
N THR A 263 -52.40 -21.80 -48.48
CA THR A 263 -51.71 -23.11 -48.59
C THR A 263 -50.75 -23.17 -49.81
N ARG A 264 -49.84 -24.13 -50.02
CA ARG A 264 -49.83 -25.58 -49.72
C ARG A 264 -48.42 -26.17 -50.02
N GLY A 265 -48.02 -27.27 -49.38
CA GLY A 265 -47.17 -28.29 -50.03
C GLY A 265 -45.63 -28.28 -49.83
N THR A 266 -45.14 -28.93 -48.77
CA THR A 266 -44.10 -29.98 -48.84
C THR A 266 -44.05 -30.75 -47.51
N LYS A 267 -43.74 -32.05 -47.56
CA LYS A 267 -43.92 -32.99 -46.42
C LYS A 267 -42.61 -33.30 -45.68
N ASN A 268 -42.78 -33.73 -44.42
CA ASN A 268 -41.88 -34.58 -43.61
C ASN A 268 -40.85 -34.00 -42.61
N VAL A 269 -40.59 -32.69 -42.54
CA VAL A 269 -39.84 -32.11 -41.37
C VAL A 269 -40.72 -31.24 -40.45
N GLY A 270 -41.83 -30.69 -40.96
CA GLY A 270 -42.62 -29.67 -40.26
C GLY A 270 -43.53 -30.12 -39.10
N LYS A 271 -43.88 -31.41 -38.97
CA LYS A 271 -44.88 -31.87 -37.96
C LYS A 271 -44.41 -31.70 -36.51
N TRP A 272 -43.11 -31.83 -36.25
CA TRP A 272 -42.52 -31.53 -34.95
C TRP A 272 -42.61 -30.02 -34.69
N ALA A 273 -41.87 -29.20 -35.45
CA ALA A 273 -41.77 -27.76 -35.26
C ALA A 273 -43.12 -27.01 -35.19
N TYR A 274 -44.11 -27.37 -36.03
CA TYR A 274 -45.43 -26.74 -36.02
C TYR A 274 -46.21 -27.00 -34.71
N LYS A 275 -46.07 -28.19 -34.10
CA LYS A 275 -46.71 -28.53 -32.82
C LYS A 275 -46.12 -27.72 -31.65
N TYR A 276 -44.81 -27.43 -31.67
CA TYR A 276 -44.15 -26.62 -30.64
C TYR A 276 -44.36 -25.12 -30.81
N LEU A 277 -44.34 -24.59 -32.04
CA LEU A 277 -44.68 -23.18 -32.31
C LEU A 277 -46.11 -22.85 -31.85
N ARG A 278 -47.08 -23.75 -32.07
CA ARG A 278 -48.48 -23.55 -31.63
C ARG A 278 -48.64 -23.52 -30.10
N ALA A 279 -47.75 -24.19 -29.35
CA ALA A 279 -47.74 -24.14 -27.89
C ALA A 279 -47.21 -22.79 -27.34
N ILE A 280 -46.17 -22.24 -27.98
CA ILE A 280 -45.59 -20.93 -27.61
C ILE A 280 -46.58 -19.79 -27.92
N VAL A 281 -47.31 -19.86 -29.04
CA VAL A 281 -48.32 -18.86 -29.41
C VAL A 281 -49.55 -18.88 -28.47
N ARG A 282 -49.97 -20.05 -27.99
CA ARG A 282 -51.19 -20.19 -27.18
C ARG A 282 -51.01 -19.88 -25.69
N ASN A 283 -49.80 -20.05 -25.13
CA ASN A 283 -49.44 -19.52 -23.81
C ASN A 283 -47.92 -19.22 -23.74
N PRO A 284 -47.49 -18.01 -24.12
CA PRO A 284 -46.08 -17.63 -24.18
C PRO A 284 -45.40 -17.52 -22.81
N PHE A 285 -46.15 -17.62 -21.71
CA PHE A 285 -45.63 -17.48 -20.34
C PHE A 285 -45.61 -18.80 -19.55
N SER A 286 -46.00 -19.93 -20.14
CA SER A 286 -45.89 -21.23 -19.46
C SER A 286 -44.42 -21.67 -19.32
N TRP A 287 -44.07 -22.29 -18.19
CA TRP A 287 -42.69 -22.76 -17.92
C TRP A 287 -42.14 -23.72 -19.00
N LYS A 288 -43.03 -24.49 -19.65
CA LYS A 288 -42.67 -25.37 -20.78
C LYS A 288 -42.24 -24.58 -22.03
N ALA A 289 -42.81 -23.40 -22.29
CA ALA A 289 -42.40 -22.53 -23.40
C ALA A 289 -41.00 -21.92 -23.17
N TYR A 290 -40.66 -21.59 -21.92
CA TYR A 290 -39.32 -21.12 -21.55
C TYR A 290 -38.24 -22.21 -21.74
N ILE A 291 -38.53 -23.46 -21.36
CA ILE A 291 -37.59 -24.58 -21.58
C ILE A 291 -37.38 -24.85 -23.08
N LEU A 292 -38.46 -24.85 -23.87
CA LEU A 292 -38.38 -25.07 -25.32
C LEU A 292 -37.66 -23.95 -26.08
N THR A 293 -37.83 -22.68 -25.68
CA THR A 293 -37.03 -21.57 -26.24
C THR A 293 -35.58 -21.62 -25.82
N PHE A 294 -35.27 -22.07 -24.59
CA PHE A 294 -33.89 -22.26 -24.12
C PHE A 294 -33.15 -23.39 -24.88
N ILE A 295 -33.83 -24.50 -25.18
CA ILE A 295 -33.24 -25.60 -26.00
C ILE A 295 -33.00 -25.14 -27.44
N LEU A 296 -33.95 -24.43 -28.06
CA LEU A 296 -33.76 -23.86 -29.40
C LEU A 296 -32.63 -22.82 -29.44
N PHE A 297 -32.45 -22.05 -28.36
CA PHE A 297 -31.34 -21.11 -28.20
C PHE A 297 -29.99 -21.81 -28.05
N LEU A 298 -29.91 -22.92 -27.30
CA LEU A 298 -28.71 -23.76 -27.22
C LEU A 298 -28.34 -24.37 -28.59
N PHE A 299 -29.32 -24.86 -29.34
CA PHE A 299 -29.11 -25.41 -30.68
C PHE A 299 -28.60 -24.35 -31.67
N LEU A 300 -29.17 -23.14 -31.65
CA LEU A 300 -28.69 -22.00 -32.45
C LEU A 300 -27.33 -21.45 -31.97
N ALA A 301 -26.95 -21.69 -30.71
CA ALA A 301 -25.67 -21.29 -30.15
C ALA A 301 -24.52 -22.25 -30.49
N LEU A 302 -24.82 -23.45 -31.00
CA LEU A 302 -23.85 -24.46 -31.47
C LEU A 302 -23.49 -24.29 -32.97
N LEU A 303 -24.33 -23.59 -33.74
CA LEU A 303 -24.16 -23.39 -35.19
C LEU A 303 -23.67 -21.98 -35.57
N GLY A 304 -23.22 -21.19 -34.58
CA GLY A 304 -22.85 -19.78 -34.75
C GLY A 304 -21.35 -19.52 -34.63
N PHE A 305 -20.71 -19.31 -35.79
CA PHE A 305 -19.29 -18.99 -36.04
C PHE A 305 -18.56 -18.08 -35.03
N GLY A 306 -17.24 -18.25 -35.00
CA GLY A 306 -16.30 -17.48 -34.17
C GLY A 306 -16.19 -16.00 -34.53
N SER A 307 -15.79 -15.23 -33.52
CA SER A 307 -15.22 -13.88 -33.61
C SER A 307 -14.60 -13.63 -32.23
N GLY A 308 -13.27 -13.64 -32.16
CA GLY A 308 -12.56 -13.43 -30.89
C GLY A 308 -12.75 -12.00 -30.37
N VAL A 309 -12.69 -11.84 -29.05
CA VAL A 309 -12.46 -10.56 -28.38
C VAL A 309 -11.35 -10.83 -27.37
N ASN A 310 -10.25 -10.10 -27.51
CA ASN A 310 -8.96 -10.52 -26.96
C ASN A 310 -8.78 -10.03 -25.51
N ILE A 311 -8.28 -10.90 -24.65
CA ILE A 311 -7.61 -10.56 -23.40
C ILE A 311 -6.10 -10.66 -23.70
N GLN A 312 -5.24 -10.04 -22.90
CA GLN A 312 -3.84 -10.47 -22.82
C GLN A 312 -3.80 -11.96 -22.47
N ASP A 313 -3.11 -12.77 -23.27
CA ASP A 313 -2.75 -14.12 -22.85
C ASP A 313 -1.68 -14.09 -21.74
N GLU A 314 -1.28 -15.26 -21.22
CA GLU A 314 -0.31 -15.32 -20.12
C GLU A 314 1.06 -14.72 -20.53
N TYR A 315 1.42 -14.79 -21.80
CA TYR A 315 2.67 -14.26 -22.34
C TYR A 315 2.56 -12.74 -22.53
N ASP A 316 1.46 -12.22 -23.07
CA ASP A 316 1.18 -10.77 -23.12
C ASP A 316 1.22 -10.14 -21.71
N LEU A 317 0.67 -10.82 -20.70
CA LEU A 317 0.69 -10.37 -19.31
C LEU A 317 2.14 -10.34 -18.76
N ASN A 318 2.91 -11.40 -19.01
CA ASN A 318 4.32 -11.50 -18.63
C ASN A 318 5.18 -10.42 -19.32
N GLN A 319 4.96 -10.17 -20.62
CA GLN A 319 5.65 -9.12 -21.37
C GLN A 319 5.27 -7.71 -20.89
N THR A 320 4.01 -7.48 -20.52
CA THR A 320 3.57 -6.20 -19.93
C THR A 320 4.24 -5.94 -18.59
N TRP A 321 4.40 -6.97 -17.76
CA TRP A 321 5.15 -6.91 -16.51
C TRP A 321 6.65 -6.67 -16.75
N LEU A 322 7.28 -7.38 -17.68
CA LEU A 322 8.68 -7.16 -18.06
C LEU A 322 8.90 -5.72 -18.56
N HIS A 323 8.00 -5.18 -19.38
CA HIS A 323 8.11 -3.80 -19.85
C HIS A 323 7.97 -2.77 -18.71
N LEU A 324 6.98 -2.93 -17.83
CA LEU A 324 6.79 -2.02 -16.69
C LEU A 324 7.93 -2.10 -15.66
N THR A 325 8.47 -3.31 -15.41
CA THR A 325 9.67 -3.49 -14.56
C THR A 325 10.93 -2.96 -15.24
N LYS A 326 11.04 -2.99 -16.57
CA LYS A 326 12.13 -2.33 -17.31
C LYS A 326 12.08 -0.81 -17.15
N LEU A 327 10.92 -0.19 -17.37
CA LEU A 327 10.74 1.26 -17.18
C LEU A 327 11.10 1.68 -15.75
N ASP A 328 10.67 0.91 -14.76
CA ASP A 328 11.08 1.03 -13.35
C ASP A 328 12.62 1.11 -13.20
N ARG A 329 13.40 0.21 -13.83
CA ARG A 329 14.87 0.22 -13.76
C ARG A 329 15.52 1.31 -14.62
N GLU A 330 15.05 1.52 -15.84
CA GLU A 330 15.57 2.54 -16.77
C GLU A 330 15.48 3.96 -16.20
N ARG A 331 14.35 4.25 -15.54
CA ARG A 331 14.03 5.54 -14.91
C ARG A 331 14.58 5.68 -13.48
N SER A 332 15.18 4.64 -12.92
CA SER A 332 15.89 4.73 -11.65
C SER A 332 17.23 5.45 -11.81
N ASP A 333 17.56 6.28 -10.82
CA ASP A 333 18.77 7.09 -10.74
C ASP A 333 19.26 7.23 -9.28
N GLU A 334 20.26 8.08 -9.07
CA GLU A 334 20.84 8.37 -7.74
C GLU A 334 19.83 8.98 -6.73
N LYS A 335 18.65 9.41 -7.19
CA LYS A 335 17.62 10.10 -6.41
C LYS A 335 16.35 9.27 -6.22
N VAL A 336 16.09 8.29 -7.09
CA VAL A 336 14.90 7.42 -7.01
C VAL A 336 15.19 6.00 -7.51
N ASP A 337 14.75 5.00 -6.74
CA ASP A 337 14.81 3.57 -7.09
C ASP A 337 13.40 2.98 -7.29
N TYR A 338 12.99 2.87 -8.56
CA TYR A 338 11.75 2.33 -9.17
C TYR A 338 11.30 0.91 -8.79
N TRP A 339 10.96 0.57 -7.54
CA TRP A 339 10.29 -0.70 -7.23
C TRP A 339 8.76 -0.54 -7.11
N THR A 340 8.09 -0.34 -8.25
CA THR A 340 6.63 -0.13 -8.28
C THR A 340 5.87 -1.45 -8.25
N ASN A 341 4.87 -1.62 -7.37
CA ASN A 341 4.00 -2.81 -7.37
C ASN A 341 2.97 -2.71 -8.51
N TRP A 342 3.17 -3.50 -9.58
CA TRP A 342 2.35 -3.46 -10.79
C TRP A 342 1.12 -4.36 -10.79
N GLU A 343 0.90 -5.25 -9.83
CA GLU A 343 -0.20 -6.23 -9.95
C GLU A 343 -1.60 -5.62 -9.95
N ASP A 344 -1.87 -4.68 -9.03
CA ASP A 344 -3.16 -3.98 -8.97
C ASP A 344 -3.36 -3.09 -10.20
N SER A 345 -2.25 -2.66 -10.81
CA SER A 345 -2.21 -1.93 -12.07
C SER A 345 -2.48 -2.83 -13.28
N LEU A 346 -1.91 -4.04 -13.33
CA LEU A 346 -2.21 -5.05 -14.35
C LEU A 346 -3.67 -5.52 -14.28
N LEU A 347 -4.22 -5.70 -13.06
CA LEU A 347 -5.64 -5.99 -12.88
C LEU A 347 -6.55 -4.85 -13.39
N TYR A 348 -6.11 -3.59 -13.24
CA TYR A 348 -6.79 -2.43 -13.83
C TYR A 348 -6.67 -2.41 -15.36
N LEU A 349 -5.49 -2.70 -15.91
CA LEU A 349 -5.27 -2.76 -17.36
C LEU A 349 -6.14 -3.86 -18.00
N ASN A 350 -6.19 -5.04 -17.40
CA ASN A 350 -7.09 -6.13 -17.80
C ASN A 350 -8.59 -5.76 -17.66
N HIS A 351 -8.96 -4.98 -16.64
CA HIS A 351 -10.33 -4.47 -16.49
C HIS A 351 -10.71 -3.44 -17.58
N THR A 352 -9.73 -2.72 -18.13
CA THR A 352 -9.94 -1.59 -19.05
C THR A 352 -9.46 -1.86 -20.49
N TYR A 353 -8.99 -3.08 -20.79
CA TYR A 353 -8.27 -3.45 -22.01
C TYR A 353 -8.93 -2.98 -23.31
N ASP A 354 -10.24 -3.26 -23.48
CA ASP A 354 -11.00 -2.82 -24.66
C ASP A 354 -10.93 -1.30 -24.89
N LYS A 355 -10.91 -0.50 -23.82
CA LYS A 355 -11.07 0.97 -23.90
C LYS A 355 -9.84 1.68 -24.47
N TRP A 356 -8.64 1.23 -24.13
CA TRP A 356 -7.42 1.90 -24.59
C TRP A 356 -7.05 1.52 -26.02
N ARG A 357 -7.34 0.30 -26.46
CA ARG A 357 -7.18 -0.09 -27.88
C ARG A 357 -8.09 0.72 -28.82
N PHE A 358 -9.31 1.08 -28.40
CA PHE A 358 -10.18 2.01 -29.18
C PHE A 358 -9.72 3.48 -29.17
N GLN A 359 -8.76 3.86 -28.31
CA GLN A 359 -8.14 5.20 -28.34
C GLN A 359 -6.83 5.21 -29.16
N ALA A 360 -6.37 4.04 -29.59
CA ALA A 360 -5.11 3.81 -30.28
C ALA A 360 -5.19 3.88 -31.82
N ASP A 361 -6.37 4.15 -32.40
CA ASP A 361 -6.62 4.19 -33.87
C ASP A 361 -5.94 5.39 -34.61
N LEU A 362 -4.74 5.79 -34.19
CA LEU A 362 -3.90 6.85 -34.77
C LEU A 362 -2.66 6.26 -35.46
N ALA A 363 -2.87 5.68 -36.65
CA ALA A 363 -1.90 5.53 -37.75
C ALA A 363 -0.44 5.09 -37.44
N LEU A 364 -0.21 4.38 -36.34
CA LEU A 364 1.10 3.84 -35.92
C LEU A 364 1.05 2.30 -35.91
N PRO A 365 2.20 1.61 -36.03
CA PRO A 365 2.27 0.17 -35.84
C PRO A 365 1.78 -0.26 -34.44
N ASP A 366 1.02 -1.37 -34.36
CA ASP A 366 0.41 -1.89 -33.12
C ASP A 366 1.39 -2.00 -31.91
N GLN A 367 2.69 -2.24 -32.18
CA GLN A 367 3.72 -2.38 -31.13
C GLN A 367 4.10 -1.04 -30.48
N ASP A 368 4.20 0.04 -31.24
CA ASP A 368 4.63 1.35 -30.73
C ASP A 368 3.56 1.97 -29.82
N ILE A 369 2.28 1.71 -30.10
CA ILE A 369 1.17 2.28 -29.35
C ILE A 369 1.04 1.64 -27.96
N GLY A 370 1.22 0.32 -27.86
CA GLY A 370 1.22 -0.38 -26.58
C GLY A 370 2.36 0.10 -25.66
N VAL A 371 3.58 0.18 -26.19
CA VAL A 371 4.77 0.71 -25.47
C VAL A 371 4.57 2.17 -25.05
N THR A 372 4.02 3.00 -25.93
CA THR A 372 3.71 4.42 -25.63
C THR A 372 2.67 4.53 -24.52
N TYR A 373 1.60 3.74 -24.57
CA TYR A 373 0.56 3.73 -23.54
C TYR A 373 1.10 3.26 -22.18
N LEU A 374 1.89 2.18 -22.13
CA LEU A 374 2.51 1.70 -20.90
C LEU A 374 3.53 2.71 -20.33
N SER A 375 4.25 3.44 -21.19
CA SER A 375 5.11 4.55 -20.79
C SER A 375 4.33 5.71 -20.16
N HIS A 376 3.18 6.09 -20.73
CA HIS A 376 2.29 7.09 -20.12
C HIS A 376 1.67 6.60 -18.81
N PHE A 377 1.35 5.30 -18.71
CA PHE A 377 0.81 4.69 -17.51
C PHE A 377 1.86 4.65 -16.38
N TRP A 378 3.10 4.30 -16.70
CA TRP A 378 4.24 4.42 -15.81
C TRP A 378 4.43 5.86 -15.33
N ASN A 379 4.42 6.84 -16.26
CA ASN A 379 4.54 8.26 -15.90
C ASN A 379 3.42 8.73 -14.95
N ALA A 380 2.18 8.29 -15.15
CA ALA A 380 1.08 8.65 -14.26
C ALA A 380 1.25 8.10 -12.83
N HIS A 381 1.91 6.96 -12.68
CA HIS A 381 2.33 6.44 -11.36
C HIS A 381 3.52 7.21 -10.79
N ASN A 382 4.54 7.48 -11.59
CA ASN A 382 5.93 7.64 -11.12
C ASN A 382 6.65 8.94 -11.53
N GLN A 383 6.10 9.74 -12.46
CA GLN A 383 6.78 10.93 -13.00
C GLN A 383 7.07 12.01 -11.93
N ASP A 384 6.16 12.21 -10.97
CA ASP A 384 6.36 13.10 -9.83
C ASP A 384 6.89 12.29 -8.64
N ARG A 385 8.22 12.20 -8.52
CA ARG A 385 8.90 11.43 -7.46
C ARG A 385 8.52 11.86 -6.04
N ASN A 386 8.09 13.12 -5.86
CA ASN A 386 7.68 13.64 -4.55
C ASN A 386 6.22 13.28 -4.21
N ASN A 387 5.51 12.59 -5.12
CA ASN A 387 4.05 12.48 -5.10
C ASN A 387 3.51 11.22 -5.81
N LEU A 388 4.28 10.12 -5.72
CA LEU A 388 4.00 8.83 -6.35
C LEU A 388 2.53 8.41 -6.17
N LYS A 389 1.92 7.89 -7.24
CA LYS A 389 0.50 7.50 -7.27
C LYS A 389 0.32 5.99 -7.22
N SER A 390 -0.62 5.54 -6.40
CA SER A 390 -1.21 4.22 -6.57
C SER A 390 -2.25 4.24 -7.69
N ILE A 391 -2.55 3.08 -8.27
CA ILE A 391 -3.61 2.95 -9.28
C ILE A 391 -4.97 3.44 -8.74
N GLN A 392 -5.19 3.30 -7.42
CA GLN A 392 -6.36 3.86 -6.74
C GLN A 392 -6.41 5.39 -6.76
N ALA A 393 -5.29 6.09 -6.59
CA ALA A 393 -5.25 7.53 -6.76
C ALA A 393 -5.64 7.91 -8.21
N LEU A 394 -5.07 7.20 -9.20
CA LEU A 394 -5.33 7.43 -10.62
C LEU A 394 -6.79 7.18 -11.01
N TYR A 395 -7.38 6.03 -10.67
CA TYR A 395 -8.76 5.75 -11.08
C TYR A 395 -9.81 6.54 -10.29
N THR A 396 -9.44 7.20 -9.18
CA THR A 396 -10.38 8.02 -8.40
C THR A 396 -10.32 9.52 -8.71
N ASP A 397 -9.20 10.05 -9.21
CA ASP A 397 -9.08 11.44 -9.64
C ASP A 397 -9.74 11.66 -11.00
N LYS A 398 -10.69 12.61 -11.06
CA LYS A 398 -11.39 13.00 -12.29
C LYS A 398 -10.49 13.64 -13.35
N LYS A 399 -9.31 14.13 -12.97
CA LYS A 399 -8.33 14.72 -13.91
C LYS A 399 -7.40 13.68 -14.55
N SER A 400 -7.36 12.46 -14.01
CA SER A 400 -6.54 11.37 -14.54
C SER A 400 -7.14 10.81 -15.82
N LEU A 401 -6.28 10.46 -16.79
CA LEU A 401 -6.66 9.68 -17.97
C LEU A 401 -7.24 8.31 -17.60
N TYR A 402 -6.88 7.80 -16.42
CA TYR A 402 -7.28 6.48 -15.91
C TYR A 402 -8.55 6.53 -15.04
N TYR A 403 -9.22 7.67 -14.95
CA TYR A 403 -10.42 7.87 -14.12
C TYR A 403 -11.54 6.87 -14.42
N LEU A 404 -12.07 6.23 -13.38
CA LEU A 404 -13.27 5.40 -13.45
C LEU A 404 -14.51 6.15 -12.93
N PRO A 405 -15.60 6.23 -13.71
CA PRO A 405 -16.92 6.67 -13.23
C PRO A 405 -17.37 5.91 -11.98
N LYS A 406 -18.25 6.52 -11.16
CA LYS A 406 -18.63 5.97 -9.85
C LYS A 406 -19.15 4.52 -9.92
N GLU A 407 -19.94 4.19 -10.93
CA GLU A 407 -20.51 2.84 -11.09
C GLU A 407 -19.43 1.81 -11.47
N GLU A 408 -18.48 2.20 -12.34
CA GLU A 408 -17.33 1.36 -12.69
C GLU A 408 -16.36 1.22 -11.52
N ARG A 409 -16.19 2.23 -10.66
CA ARG A 409 -15.41 2.10 -9.42
C ARG A 409 -16.03 1.18 -8.40
N GLU A 410 -17.36 1.22 -8.22
CA GLU A 410 -18.05 0.25 -7.35
C GLU A 410 -17.87 -1.18 -7.90
N GLU A 411 -17.81 -1.34 -9.23
CA GLU A 411 -17.57 -2.62 -9.90
C GLU A 411 -16.12 -3.10 -9.78
N TYR A 412 -15.13 -2.20 -10.01
CA TYR A 412 -13.70 -2.51 -9.86
C TYR A 412 -13.33 -2.79 -8.39
N GLN A 413 -13.98 -2.13 -7.43
CA GLN A 413 -13.86 -2.46 -6.01
C GLN A 413 -14.45 -3.84 -5.67
N GLU A 414 -15.57 -4.24 -6.30
CA GLU A 414 -16.08 -5.62 -6.15
C GLU A 414 -15.15 -6.64 -6.83
N LEU A 415 -14.44 -6.29 -7.90
CA LEU A 415 -13.39 -7.12 -8.51
C LEU A 415 -12.15 -7.25 -7.60
N LEU A 416 -11.66 -6.16 -7.02
CA LEU A 416 -10.56 -6.16 -6.04
C LEU A 416 -10.94 -7.00 -4.80
N GLU A 417 -12.12 -6.77 -4.20
CA GLU A 417 -12.64 -7.59 -3.09
C GLU A 417 -12.70 -9.08 -3.49
N ALA A 418 -13.14 -9.41 -4.71
CA ALA A 418 -13.17 -10.80 -5.18
C ALA A 418 -11.76 -11.38 -5.39
N SER A 419 -10.83 -10.63 -6.01
CA SER A 419 -9.47 -11.09 -6.28
C SER A 419 -8.71 -11.49 -5.01
N SER A 420 -8.99 -10.83 -3.87
CA SER A 420 -8.45 -11.22 -2.57
C SER A 420 -8.99 -12.56 -2.01
N GLU A 421 -10.03 -13.15 -2.60
CA GLU A 421 -10.55 -14.49 -2.27
C GLU A 421 -10.21 -15.56 -3.33
N ILE A 422 -9.81 -15.20 -4.56
CA ILE A 422 -9.66 -16.14 -5.70
C ILE A 422 -8.42 -15.90 -6.60
N GLY A 423 -7.49 -15.04 -6.19
CA GLY A 423 -6.33 -14.61 -6.99
C GLY A 423 -6.62 -13.40 -7.88
N LYS A 424 -5.57 -12.64 -8.18
CA LYS A 424 -5.63 -11.48 -9.10
C LYS A 424 -5.80 -11.88 -10.55
N PHE A 425 -5.30 -13.06 -10.93
CA PHE A 425 -5.42 -13.62 -12.28
C PHE A 425 -6.08 -15.02 -12.23
N PRO A 426 -7.39 -15.14 -11.92
CA PRO A 426 -8.05 -16.43 -11.61
C PRO A 426 -7.93 -17.54 -12.65
N SER A 427 -7.58 -17.21 -13.90
CA SER A 427 -7.32 -18.15 -14.98
C SER A 427 -5.94 -18.83 -14.93
N LEU A 428 -4.97 -18.21 -14.26
CA LEU A 428 -3.58 -18.69 -14.14
C LEU A 428 -3.34 -19.42 -12.81
N GLN A 429 -4.38 -19.60 -11.99
CA GLN A 429 -4.27 -20.02 -10.59
C GLN A 429 -4.03 -21.52 -10.40
N GLU A 430 -2.88 -22.00 -10.87
CA GLU A 430 -2.49 -23.41 -10.92
C GLU A 430 -1.47 -23.84 -9.86
N LEU A 431 -0.82 -22.90 -9.17
CA LEU A 431 0.14 -23.21 -8.11
C LEU A 431 -0.49 -23.17 -6.70
N GLU A 432 -0.15 -24.15 -5.87
CA GLU A 432 -0.50 -24.25 -4.45
C GLU A 432 0.61 -23.66 -3.55
N ASN A 433 0.27 -23.32 -2.30
CA ASN A 433 1.20 -22.69 -1.37
C ASN A 433 2.40 -23.59 -1.05
N PRO A 434 3.67 -23.16 -1.30
CA PRO A 434 4.84 -24.00 -1.11
C PRO A 434 5.34 -24.08 0.34
N PHE A 435 4.75 -23.34 1.29
CA PHE A 435 5.22 -23.27 2.70
C PHE A 435 4.23 -23.85 3.70
N TYR A 436 2.98 -24.12 3.29
CA TYR A 436 1.93 -24.60 4.18
C TYR A 436 1.09 -25.67 3.49
N SER A 437 0.71 -26.69 4.26
CA SER A 437 -0.25 -27.70 3.79
C SER A 437 -1.56 -27.05 3.35
N PRO A 438 -2.23 -27.53 2.27
CA PRO A 438 -3.53 -26.99 1.83
C PRO A 438 -4.66 -26.98 2.87
N ASP A 439 -4.52 -27.77 3.94
CA ASP A 439 -5.46 -27.83 5.07
C ASP A 439 -5.19 -26.77 6.16
N ASP A 440 -4.06 -26.07 6.09
CA ASP A 440 -3.69 -24.99 7.02
C ASP A 440 -4.48 -23.69 6.72
N GLU A 441 -4.82 -22.91 7.76
CA GLU A 441 -5.36 -21.57 7.56
C GLU A 441 -4.30 -20.62 7.00
N ALA A 442 -3.02 -20.77 7.39
CA ALA A 442 -1.89 -19.97 6.93
C ALA A 442 -1.62 -20.11 5.42
N ALA A 443 -2.00 -21.25 4.81
CA ALA A 443 -1.91 -21.45 3.36
C ALA A 443 -2.70 -20.42 2.53
N ASN A 444 -3.66 -19.71 3.14
CA ASN A 444 -4.48 -18.68 2.51
C ASN A 444 -3.88 -17.25 2.67
N SER A 445 -2.75 -17.10 3.36
CA SER A 445 -2.03 -15.83 3.51
C SER A 445 -1.21 -15.49 2.25
N PRO A 446 -0.98 -14.20 1.93
CA PRO A 446 -0.14 -13.80 0.80
C PRO A 446 1.31 -14.27 0.96
N LEU A 447 1.88 -14.84 -0.10
CA LEU A 447 3.30 -15.18 -0.16
C LEU A 447 4.15 -13.91 -0.31
N LYS A 448 5.08 -13.67 0.61
CA LYS A 448 5.95 -12.48 0.56
C LYS A 448 7.08 -12.69 -0.43
N ILE A 449 7.23 -11.77 -1.38
CA ILE A 449 8.29 -11.77 -2.38
C ILE A 449 9.29 -10.67 -2.04
N SER A 450 10.56 -11.04 -1.80
CA SER A 450 11.66 -10.10 -1.53
C SER A 450 12.54 -9.81 -2.73
N ASN A 451 12.59 -10.70 -3.72
CA ASN A 451 13.12 -10.41 -5.05
C ASN A 451 12.08 -10.85 -6.07
N ARG A 452 11.57 -9.93 -6.89
CA ARG A 452 10.56 -10.22 -7.91
C ARG A 452 11.19 -10.71 -9.22
N PHE A 453 10.48 -11.59 -9.92
CA PHE A 453 10.70 -11.83 -11.35
C PHE A 453 10.65 -10.51 -12.13
N GLY A 454 11.54 -10.34 -13.11
CA GLY A 454 11.59 -9.20 -14.02
C GLY A 454 12.91 -8.43 -13.93
N TYR A 455 12.95 -7.21 -14.49
CA TYR A 455 14.21 -6.46 -14.58
C TYR A 455 14.78 -6.10 -13.20
N SER A 456 16.00 -6.57 -12.92
CA SER A 456 16.79 -6.28 -11.70
C SER A 456 17.70 -5.06 -11.91
N SER A 457 18.25 -4.91 -13.11
CA SER A 457 19.01 -3.76 -13.58
C SER A 457 18.43 -3.23 -14.90
N LYS A 458 19.08 -2.30 -15.59
CA LYS A 458 18.57 -1.72 -16.85
C LYS A 458 18.53 -2.74 -18.00
N ASP A 459 19.43 -3.72 -17.96
CA ASP A 459 19.71 -4.65 -19.05
C ASP A 459 19.61 -6.13 -18.61
N GLU A 460 19.38 -6.40 -17.32
CA GLU A 460 19.31 -7.74 -16.74
C GLU A 460 17.89 -8.07 -16.24
N ILE A 461 17.42 -9.28 -16.58
CA ILE A 461 16.17 -9.86 -16.09
C ILE A 461 16.50 -10.91 -15.03
N SER A 462 15.99 -10.74 -13.82
CA SER A 462 15.96 -11.80 -12.81
C SER A 462 14.78 -12.74 -13.10
N GLU A 463 15.08 -13.96 -13.53
CA GLU A 463 14.09 -15.03 -13.65
C GLU A 463 13.74 -15.62 -12.28
N LYS A 464 14.65 -15.50 -11.31
CA LYS A 464 14.45 -15.96 -9.93
C LYS A 464 13.48 -15.04 -9.17
N THR A 465 12.61 -15.68 -8.40
CA THR A 465 11.77 -15.04 -7.38
C THR A 465 12.17 -15.57 -6.01
N THR A 466 12.49 -14.67 -5.07
CA THR A 466 12.81 -15.03 -3.68
C THR A 466 11.58 -14.81 -2.80
N PHE A 467 11.08 -15.87 -2.17
CA PHE A 467 10.07 -15.78 -1.13
C PHE A 467 10.69 -15.56 0.25
N GLN A 468 10.10 -14.68 1.05
CA GLN A 468 10.49 -14.44 2.44
C GLN A 468 9.75 -15.41 3.37
N ILE A 469 10.50 -16.27 4.05
CA ILE A 469 9.99 -17.31 4.96
C ILE A 469 11.07 -17.67 5.99
N ALA A 470 10.69 -18.24 7.13
CA ALA A 470 11.61 -18.66 8.17
C ALA A 470 12.59 -19.76 7.70
N GLY A 471 13.72 -19.89 8.41
CA GLY A 471 14.71 -20.93 8.18
C GLY A 471 14.27 -22.31 8.67
N SER A 472 14.72 -23.36 7.98
CA SER A 472 14.32 -24.76 8.23
C SER A 472 12.80 -25.04 8.20
N HIS A 473 12.04 -24.16 7.55
CA HIS A 473 10.59 -24.25 7.37
C HIS A 473 10.24 -25.36 6.38
N ASP A 474 9.06 -25.98 6.52
CA ASP A 474 8.64 -27.08 5.65
C ASP A 474 8.33 -26.60 4.22
N LEU A 475 8.78 -27.36 3.21
CA LEU A 475 8.53 -27.09 1.80
C LEU A 475 7.59 -28.12 1.19
N TYR A 476 6.55 -27.63 0.54
CA TYR A 476 5.52 -28.40 -0.15
C TYR A 476 5.58 -28.16 -1.66
N ALA A 477 5.27 -29.18 -2.45
CA ALA A 477 5.19 -29.10 -3.90
C ALA A 477 4.06 -28.15 -4.37
N ALA A 478 4.41 -27.12 -5.15
CA ALA A 478 3.48 -26.10 -5.63
C ALA A 478 2.64 -26.60 -6.81
N MET A 479 3.18 -27.56 -7.57
CA MET A 479 2.49 -28.27 -8.65
C MET A 479 2.72 -29.79 -8.52
N ALA A 480 1.92 -30.56 -9.24
CA ALA A 480 2.17 -32.00 -9.40
C ALA A 480 2.99 -32.23 -10.68
N GLY A 481 3.76 -33.33 -10.72
CA GLY A 481 4.54 -33.72 -11.89
C GLY A 481 5.71 -34.62 -11.51
N THR A 482 6.58 -34.87 -12.49
CA THR A 482 7.79 -35.67 -12.31
C THR A 482 8.89 -34.83 -11.67
N VAL A 483 9.59 -35.38 -10.68
CA VAL A 483 10.72 -34.72 -10.01
C VAL A 483 12.01 -34.90 -10.82
N ARG A 484 12.79 -33.83 -10.99
CA ARG A 484 14.15 -33.85 -11.53
C ARG A 484 15.09 -33.07 -10.61
N LEU A 485 16.20 -33.69 -10.20
CA LEU A 485 17.17 -33.11 -9.27
C LEU A 485 18.48 -32.80 -10.00
N GLU A 486 18.86 -31.52 -10.05
CA GLU A 486 20.04 -31.04 -10.78
C GLU A 486 20.88 -30.10 -9.91
N GLY A 487 21.98 -30.62 -9.36
CA GLY A 487 22.83 -29.85 -8.44
C GLY A 487 22.08 -29.42 -7.18
N ASN A 488 21.87 -28.11 -7.01
CA ASN A 488 21.07 -27.56 -5.92
C ASN A 488 19.57 -27.41 -6.25
N GLN A 489 19.15 -27.73 -7.47
CA GLN A 489 17.78 -27.57 -7.95
C GLN A 489 16.93 -28.80 -7.63
N PHE A 490 15.71 -28.56 -7.17
CA PHE A 490 14.60 -29.51 -7.09
C PHE A 490 13.53 -29.01 -8.07
N ILE A 491 13.43 -29.68 -9.21
CA ILE A 491 12.53 -29.32 -10.31
C ILE A 491 11.32 -30.25 -10.24
N ILE A 492 10.12 -29.70 -10.40
CA ILE A 492 8.89 -30.46 -10.68
C ILE A 492 8.45 -30.06 -12.09
N GLU A 493 8.30 -31.03 -12.99
CA GLU A 493 8.00 -30.76 -14.40
C GLU A 493 6.79 -31.54 -14.96
N THR A 494 6.14 -30.92 -15.93
CA THR A 494 5.08 -31.47 -16.79
C THR A 494 5.46 -31.26 -18.26
N GLU A 495 4.60 -31.66 -19.20
CA GLU A 495 4.78 -31.40 -20.63
C GLU A 495 4.89 -29.90 -20.99
N ASP A 496 4.35 -29.02 -20.14
CA ASP A 496 4.12 -27.60 -20.43
C ASP A 496 4.63 -26.61 -19.36
N SER A 497 5.07 -27.11 -18.20
CA SER A 497 5.37 -26.30 -17.02
C SER A 497 6.56 -26.86 -16.23
N ARG A 498 7.40 -25.98 -15.68
CA ARG A 498 8.50 -26.34 -14.77
C ARG A 498 8.54 -25.39 -13.59
N PHE A 499 8.45 -25.95 -12.38
CA PHE A 499 8.65 -25.21 -11.14
C PHE A 499 9.91 -25.71 -10.43
N THR A 500 10.87 -24.81 -10.27
CA THR A 500 12.18 -25.14 -9.70
C THR A 500 12.36 -24.45 -8.36
N TYR A 501 12.81 -25.20 -7.35
CA TYR A 501 13.27 -24.66 -6.06
C TYR A 501 14.75 -24.91 -5.88
N TYR A 502 15.43 -23.91 -5.32
CA TYR A 502 16.88 -23.95 -5.09
C TYR A 502 17.17 -24.27 -3.62
N ASP A 503 18.27 -24.99 -3.37
CA ASP A 503 18.83 -25.24 -2.03
C ASP A 503 17.93 -26.02 -1.04
N VAL A 504 16.96 -26.79 -1.55
CA VAL A 504 16.05 -27.63 -0.76
C VAL A 504 16.82 -28.60 0.15
N GLN A 505 16.62 -28.47 1.46
CA GLN A 505 17.21 -29.33 2.50
C GLN A 505 16.34 -30.55 2.77
N GLY A 506 16.96 -31.68 3.15
CA GLY A 506 16.23 -32.89 3.53
C GLY A 506 15.27 -33.42 2.46
N LYS A 507 15.68 -33.36 1.17
CA LYS A 507 14.89 -33.77 0.00
C LYS A 507 14.29 -35.17 0.19
N ARG A 508 12.98 -35.30 -0.05
CA ARG A 508 12.20 -36.54 0.17
C ARG A 508 11.98 -37.41 -1.07
N PHE A 509 12.27 -36.88 -2.25
CA PHE A 509 12.06 -37.50 -3.56
C PHE A 509 13.38 -37.61 -4.34
N LYS A 510 13.38 -38.44 -5.38
CA LYS A 510 14.48 -38.67 -6.33
C LYS A 510 14.06 -38.25 -7.75
N THR A 511 15.04 -38.17 -8.65
CA THR A 511 14.75 -37.94 -10.08
C THR A 511 13.95 -39.10 -10.66
N GLY A 512 12.84 -38.80 -11.34
CA GLY A 512 11.88 -39.77 -11.88
C GLY A 512 10.72 -40.13 -10.94
N ASP A 513 10.72 -39.67 -9.68
CA ASP A 513 9.59 -39.87 -8.79
C ASP A 513 8.43 -38.91 -9.15
N GLU A 514 7.19 -39.36 -9.04
CA GLU A 514 5.99 -38.51 -9.17
C GLU A 514 5.63 -37.87 -7.82
N VAL A 515 5.36 -36.56 -7.82
CA VAL A 515 4.94 -35.80 -6.62
C VAL A 515 3.60 -35.10 -6.84
N LYS A 516 2.78 -35.01 -5.78
CA LYS A 516 1.49 -34.30 -5.82
C LYS A 516 1.63 -32.86 -5.31
N ALA A 517 0.87 -31.94 -5.90
CA ALA A 517 0.71 -30.60 -5.35
C ALA A 517 0.20 -30.66 -3.90
N GLY A 518 0.85 -29.92 -2.99
CA GLY A 518 0.62 -29.93 -1.55
C GLY A 518 1.37 -31.04 -0.78
N GLU A 519 2.23 -31.83 -1.42
CA GLU A 519 3.01 -32.89 -0.77
C GLU A 519 4.36 -32.37 -0.24
N LEU A 520 4.79 -32.82 0.94
CA LEU A 520 5.99 -32.35 1.63
C LEU A 520 7.27 -32.86 0.94
N ILE A 521 8.04 -31.97 0.31
CA ILE A 521 9.24 -32.29 -0.49
C ILE A 521 10.56 -32.13 0.27
N GLY A 522 10.61 -31.29 1.31
CA GLY A 522 11.84 -30.99 2.05
C GLY A 522 11.67 -29.80 3.00
N LYS A 523 12.76 -29.03 3.21
CA LYS A 523 12.80 -27.82 4.05
C LYS A 523 13.60 -26.69 3.40
N THR A 524 13.31 -25.45 3.81
CA THR A 524 14.12 -24.26 3.47
C THR A 524 15.50 -24.33 4.13
N LYS A 525 16.45 -23.52 3.63
CA LYS A 525 17.79 -23.36 4.22
C LYS A 525 17.73 -22.76 5.64
N SER A 526 18.80 -22.92 6.42
CA SER A 526 18.90 -22.44 7.80
C SER A 526 18.71 -20.93 7.95
N GLU A 527 19.11 -20.18 6.93
CA GLU A 527 19.08 -18.71 6.88
C GLU A 527 17.69 -18.16 6.55
N GLY A 528 16.75 -19.04 6.18
CA GLY A 528 15.44 -18.66 5.66
C GLY A 528 15.49 -18.18 4.21
N ASN A 529 14.34 -17.69 3.76
CA ASN A 529 14.00 -17.42 2.37
C ASN A 529 14.03 -18.66 1.46
N GLN A 530 13.34 -18.58 0.33
CA GLN A 530 13.30 -19.65 -0.68
C GLN A 530 13.30 -19.06 -2.09
N ASP A 531 14.34 -19.36 -2.86
CA ASP A 531 14.42 -19.00 -4.28
C ASP A 531 13.67 -20.02 -5.13
N VAL A 532 12.95 -19.53 -6.13
CA VAL A 532 12.26 -20.34 -7.14
C VAL A 532 12.38 -19.74 -8.55
N THR A 533 12.19 -20.57 -9.57
CA THR A 533 11.84 -20.14 -10.95
C THR A 533 10.58 -20.88 -11.41
N TYR A 534 9.79 -20.25 -12.29
CA TYR A 534 8.66 -20.90 -12.97
C TYR A 534 8.74 -20.64 -14.46
N GLU A 535 8.71 -21.71 -15.25
CA GLU A 535 8.79 -21.65 -16.71
C GLU A 535 7.55 -22.30 -17.34
N LYS A 536 7.06 -21.71 -18.43
CA LYS A 536 6.01 -22.29 -19.29
C LYS A 536 6.59 -22.60 -20.66
N TYR A 537 6.10 -23.65 -21.30
CA TYR A 537 6.57 -24.06 -22.63
C TYR A 537 5.82 -23.30 -23.72
N LEU A 538 6.39 -22.18 -24.17
CA LEU A 538 5.81 -21.35 -25.22
C LEU A 538 5.92 -22.04 -26.57
N GLN A 539 4.78 -22.39 -27.17
CA GLN A 539 4.69 -22.74 -28.59
C GLN A 539 4.12 -21.57 -29.39
N TYR A 540 4.97 -20.89 -30.16
CA TYR A 540 4.58 -19.77 -31.01
C TYR A 540 5.00 -19.98 -32.46
N GLN A 541 4.31 -19.32 -33.39
CA GLN A 541 4.73 -19.26 -34.79
C GLN A 541 5.33 -17.87 -35.04
N PRO A 542 6.63 -17.77 -35.41
CA PRO A 542 7.24 -16.48 -35.74
C PRO A 542 6.49 -15.79 -36.88
N ARG A 543 6.58 -14.46 -36.97
CA ARG A 543 6.06 -13.73 -38.13
C ARG A 543 6.94 -14.01 -39.35
N SER A 544 6.31 -14.26 -40.50
CA SER A 544 7.00 -14.33 -41.79
C SER A 544 7.85 -13.09 -42.02
N SER A 545 9.06 -13.28 -42.51
CA SER A 545 10.00 -12.23 -42.90
C SER A 545 10.41 -12.41 -44.37
N VAL A 546 11.12 -11.42 -44.93
CA VAL A 546 11.68 -11.53 -46.29
C VAL A 546 12.69 -12.68 -46.41
N LEU A 547 13.32 -13.08 -45.30
CA LEU A 547 14.30 -14.16 -45.22
C LEU A 547 13.68 -15.53 -44.87
N ASP A 548 12.47 -15.56 -44.32
CA ASP A 548 11.73 -16.77 -43.97
C ASP A 548 10.22 -16.51 -44.10
N LEU A 549 9.66 -16.88 -45.25
CA LEU A 549 8.25 -16.64 -45.59
C LEU A 549 7.29 -17.60 -44.86
N PHE A 550 7.78 -18.76 -44.41
CA PHE A 550 6.97 -19.82 -43.80
C PHE A 550 7.66 -20.36 -42.54
N PRO A 551 7.87 -19.51 -41.51
CA PRO A 551 8.60 -19.90 -40.33
C PRO A 551 7.88 -21.04 -39.62
N LYS A 552 8.66 -22.08 -39.31
CA LYS A 552 8.18 -23.23 -38.53
C LYS A 552 7.82 -22.77 -37.11
N PRO A 553 6.78 -23.36 -36.49
CA PRO A 553 6.49 -23.14 -35.08
C PRO A 553 7.73 -23.41 -34.23
N LYS A 554 8.09 -22.46 -33.38
CA LYS A 554 9.14 -22.61 -32.37
C LYS A 554 8.50 -23.06 -31.05
N LYS A 555 9.28 -23.82 -30.29
CA LYS A 555 8.96 -24.24 -28.92
C LYS A 555 10.16 -23.89 -28.06
N GLU A 556 9.94 -23.12 -26.99
CA GLU A 556 10.99 -22.72 -26.06
C GLU A 556 10.42 -22.61 -24.64
N TRP A 557 11.25 -22.92 -23.65
CA TRP A 557 10.92 -22.65 -22.25
C TRP A 557 11.09 -21.17 -21.99
N VAL A 558 10.06 -20.55 -21.39
CA VAL A 558 10.03 -19.11 -21.09
C VAL A 558 9.75 -18.93 -19.62
N ALA A 559 10.65 -18.26 -18.91
CA ALA A 559 10.44 -17.87 -17.53
C ALA A 559 9.29 -16.85 -17.42
N VAL A 560 8.37 -17.10 -16.48
CA VAL A 560 7.18 -16.28 -16.22
C VAL A 560 7.15 -15.83 -14.77
N ASN A 561 6.48 -14.71 -14.47
CA ASN A 561 6.28 -14.29 -13.09
C ASN A 561 5.44 -15.32 -12.30
N PRO A 562 6.02 -16.08 -11.34
CA PRO A 562 5.27 -17.08 -10.59
C PRO A 562 4.17 -16.45 -9.72
N GLY A 563 4.29 -15.16 -9.37
CA GLY A 563 3.30 -14.42 -8.59
C GLY A 563 1.90 -14.38 -9.23
N PHE A 564 1.79 -14.52 -10.55
CA PHE A 564 0.50 -14.57 -11.24
C PHE A 564 -0.27 -15.88 -11.01
N TYR A 565 0.45 -16.96 -10.67
CA TYR A 565 -0.07 -18.32 -10.61
C TYR A 565 -0.42 -18.77 -9.18
N PHE A 566 0.05 -18.04 -8.15
CA PHE A 566 -0.31 -18.23 -6.74
C PHE A 566 -1.55 -17.43 -6.30
N LEU A 567 -2.23 -17.91 -5.24
CA LEU A 567 -3.49 -17.34 -4.74
C LEU A 567 -3.38 -15.88 -4.29
N ALA A 568 -2.29 -15.52 -3.64
CA ALA A 568 -1.99 -14.14 -3.25
C ALA A 568 -0.48 -14.01 -3.03
N VAL A 569 0.09 -12.90 -3.47
CA VAL A 569 1.49 -12.54 -3.20
C VAL A 569 1.60 -11.08 -2.78
N GLU A 570 2.71 -10.75 -2.12
CA GLU A 570 2.98 -9.42 -1.58
C GLU A 570 4.46 -9.06 -1.76
N TYR A 571 4.77 -8.04 -2.56
CA TYR A 571 6.15 -7.61 -2.82
C TYR A 571 6.64 -6.68 -1.70
N THR A 572 7.81 -6.98 -1.14
CA THR A 572 8.45 -6.19 -0.07
C THR A 572 9.47 -5.17 -0.59
N GLN A 573 9.94 -5.35 -1.82
CA GLN A 573 10.66 -4.32 -2.60
C GLN A 573 9.71 -3.14 -2.83
N ALA A 574 10.17 -1.93 -2.53
CA ALA A 574 9.36 -0.73 -2.56
C ALA A 574 10.15 0.46 -3.10
N THR A 575 9.48 1.33 -3.87
CA THR A 575 10.10 2.52 -4.44
C THR A 575 10.79 3.36 -3.37
N SER A 576 12.08 3.64 -3.58
CA SER A 576 12.87 4.48 -2.67
C SER A 576 13.01 5.88 -3.25
N VAL A 577 12.70 6.93 -2.49
CA VAL A 577 12.91 8.33 -2.89
C VAL A 577 13.92 8.97 -1.96
N VAL A 578 15.10 9.29 -2.49
CA VAL A 578 16.15 9.99 -1.74
C VAL A 578 15.64 11.37 -1.33
N SER A 579 15.74 11.63 -0.04
CA SER A 579 15.45 12.90 0.60
C SER A 579 16.53 13.19 1.64
N ASP A 580 16.71 14.47 1.96
CA ASP A 580 17.64 14.87 3.00
C ASP A 580 17.09 14.51 4.38
N ILE A 581 17.94 13.91 5.22
CA ILE A 581 17.55 13.51 6.57
C ILE A 581 17.38 14.76 7.45
N GLU A 582 16.38 14.75 8.32
CA GLU A 582 16.15 15.84 9.26
C GLU A 582 17.27 15.91 10.31
N LEU A 583 18.30 16.73 10.05
CA LEU A 583 19.39 17.04 10.98
C LEU A 583 19.05 18.18 11.95
N SER A 584 17.76 18.48 12.14
CA SER A 584 17.22 19.44 13.10
C SER A 584 16.44 18.75 14.22
N GLY A 585 16.16 19.48 15.31
CA GLY A 585 15.35 18.98 16.42
C GLY A 585 16.04 17.90 17.26
N GLU A 586 15.28 16.93 17.75
CA GLU A 586 15.75 15.92 18.71
C GLU A 586 16.48 14.72 18.07
N LYS A 587 16.26 14.46 16.77
CA LYS A 587 16.80 13.29 16.08
C LYS A 587 18.35 13.25 16.12
N PRO A 588 19.09 14.33 15.81
CA PRO A 588 20.54 14.37 15.98
C PRO A 588 21.02 14.01 17.40
N SER A 589 20.31 14.48 18.43
CA SER A 589 20.66 14.20 19.83
C SER A 589 20.52 12.72 20.17
N ARG A 590 19.47 12.07 19.67
CA ARG A 590 19.27 10.61 19.83
C ARG A 590 20.33 9.79 19.08
N ALA A 591 20.74 10.24 17.90
CA ALA A 591 21.85 9.66 17.14
C ALA A 591 23.20 9.82 17.87
N ARG A 592 23.49 10.98 18.45
CA ARG A 592 24.69 11.19 19.28
C ARG A 592 24.70 10.29 20.52
N ALA A 593 23.57 10.18 21.22
CA ALA A 593 23.44 9.27 22.36
C ALA A 593 23.71 7.80 21.95
N LEU A 594 23.19 7.37 20.80
CA LEU A 594 23.45 6.04 20.24
C LEU A 594 24.94 5.81 19.99
N ILE A 595 25.59 6.74 19.27
CA ILE A 595 27.02 6.67 18.94
C ILE A 595 27.87 6.58 20.21
N ASN A 596 27.56 7.40 21.22
CA ASN A 596 28.34 7.48 22.45
C ASN A 596 28.25 6.19 23.27
N GLU A 597 27.05 5.64 23.47
CA GLU A 597 26.87 4.40 24.24
C GLU A 597 27.40 3.17 23.48
N ILE A 598 27.31 3.15 22.14
CA ILE A 598 28.00 2.14 21.32
C ILE A 598 29.52 2.25 21.52
N LYS A 599 30.12 3.43 21.34
CA LYS A 599 31.59 3.62 21.47
C LYS A 599 32.11 3.32 22.88
N LYS A 600 31.31 3.54 23.92
CA LYS A 600 31.61 3.19 25.32
C LYS A 600 31.74 1.67 25.52
N ARG A 601 30.94 0.87 24.82
CA ARG A 601 30.91 -0.61 24.95
C ARG A 601 31.69 -1.35 23.87
N GLU A 602 31.82 -0.76 22.69
CA GLU A 602 32.60 -1.26 21.55
C GLU A 602 33.53 -0.14 21.04
N PRO A 603 34.70 0.08 21.66
CA PRO A 603 35.61 1.18 21.31
C PRO A 603 36.18 1.10 19.89
N LYS A 604 36.05 -0.05 19.21
CA LYS A 604 36.46 -0.25 17.81
C LYS A 604 35.40 0.18 16.80
N ALA A 605 34.26 0.72 17.25
CA ALA A 605 33.18 1.19 16.38
C ALA A 605 33.67 2.29 15.41
N THR A 606 33.57 2.01 14.10
CA THR A 606 34.02 2.89 13.03
C THR A 606 32.93 3.88 12.65
N GLU A 607 33.30 5.00 12.02
CA GLU A 607 32.34 5.97 11.50
C GLU A 607 31.45 5.36 10.42
N ASN A 608 32.01 4.49 9.55
CA ASN A 608 31.26 3.82 8.49
C ASN A 608 30.22 2.84 9.06
N GLY A 609 30.60 2.03 10.04
CA GLY A 609 29.73 1.10 10.72
C GLY A 609 28.59 1.81 11.45
N LEU A 610 28.92 2.82 12.27
CA LEU A 610 27.93 3.67 12.96
C LEU A 610 26.96 4.36 11.99
N ALA A 611 27.47 4.94 10.90
CA ALA A 611 26.66 5.60 9.88
C ALA A 611 25.67 4.64 9.19
N SER A 612 26.11 3.42 8.88
CA SER A 612 25.27 2.40 8.23
C SER A 612 24.05 1.99 9.08
N ILE A 613 24.28 1.78 10.37
CA ILE A 613 23.24 1.43 11.34
C ILE A 613 22.28 2.61 11.55
N LEU A 614 22.79 3.84 11.65
CA LEU A 614 21.98 5.06 11.75
C LEU A 614 21.09 5.27 10.50
N GLY A 615 21.63 5.09 9.30
CA GLY A 615 20.86 5.20 8.05
C GLY A 615 19.75 4.16 7.94
N ALA A 616 20.00 2.94 8.42
CA ALA A 616 18.98 1.92 8.51
C ALA A 616 17.87 2.26 9.53
N TRP A 617 18.23 2.65 10.75
CA TRP A 617 17.25 2.97 11.81
C TRP A 617 16.57 4.34 11.68
N ASP A 618 17.10 5.25 10.85
CA ASP A 618 16.38 6.47 10.48
C ASP A 618 15.11 6.16 9.68
N ILE A 619 15.21 5.23 8.72
CA ILE A 619 14.06 4.76 7.96
C ILE A 619 13.18 3.81 8.80
N GLU A 620 13.76 3.00 9.68
CA GLU A 620 13.03 2.03 10.49
C GLU A 620 12.18 2.67 11.60
N SER A 621 12.79 3.55 12.41
CA SER A 621 12.17 4.11 13.61
C SER A 621 12.30 5.63 13.71
N SER A 622 12.96 6.31 12.76
CA SER A 622 13.44 7.69 12.90
C SER A 622 14.43 7.86 14.05
N ILE A 623 15.19 6.79 14.37
CA ILE A 623 16.12 6.73 15.52
C ILE A 623 15.36 7.01 16.83
N THR A 624 14.23 6.31 17.05
CA THR A 624 13.33 6.55 18.20
C THR A 624 13.30 5.34 19.13
N TYR A 625 13.86 5.47 20.33
CA TYR A 625 13.84 4.43 21.36
C TYR A 625 12.43 4.20 21.94
N LYS A 626 11.70 5.27 22.27
CA LYS A 626 10.31 5.17 22.77
C LYS A 626 9.32 5.01 21.61
N ARG A 627 9.34 3.85 20.96
CA ARG A 627 8.49 3.50 19.82
C ARG A 627 8.07 2.04 19.87
N TYR A 628 6.84 1.75 19.48
CA TYR A 628 6.38 0.40 19.17
C TYR A 628 5.52 0.41 17.90
N GLU A 629 5.40 -0.73 17.25
CA GLU A 629 4.60 -0.87 16.04
C GLU A 629 3.16 -0.38 16.22
N THR A 630 2.70 0.47 15.30
CA THR A 630 1.35 1.06 15.31
C THR A 630 1.06 1.99 16.51
N ASP A 631 2.10 2.54 17.14
CA ASP A 631 2.05 3.58 18.19
C ASP A 631 0.87 4.57 18.03
N TYR A 632 0.89 5.38 16.98
CA TYR A 632 -0.09 6.42 16.70
C TYR A 632 -1.49 5.85 16.38
N LEU A 633 -1.57 4.68 15.75
CA LEU A 633 -2.84 4.03 15.39
C LEU A 633 -3.56 3.42 16.61
N THR A 634 -2.81 3.12 17.66
CA THR A 634 -3.31 2.55 18.93
C THR A 634 -3.42 3.58 20.05
N GLY A 635 -2.94 4.81 19.82
CA GLY A 635 -3.06 5.92 20.76
C GLY A 635 -1.94 5.97 21.80
N ASN A 636 -0.71 5.57 21.43
CA ASN A 636 0.50 5.71 22.25
C ASN A 636 0.41 5.04 23.64
N GLN A 637 -0.11 3.81 23.70
CA GLN A 637 -0.29 3.03 24.94
C GLN A 637 1.04 2.42 25.44
N PHE A 638 2.08 3.25 25.57
CA PHE A 638 3.43 2.83 25.96
C PHE A 638 3.45 2.05 27.29
N ASP A 639 2.75 2.52 28.32
CA ASP A 639 2.74 1.87 29.64
C ASP A 639 2.16 0.45 29.56
N LYS A 640 1.18 0.25 28.67
CA LYS A 640 0.57 -1.06 28.42
C LYS A 640 1.54 -1.99 27.71
N VAL A 641 2.20 -1.52 26.67
CA VAL A 641 3.21 -2.30 25.91
C VAL A 641 4.41 -2.64 26.80
N ALA A 642 4.83 -1.73 27.68
CA ALA A 642 5.90 -1.98 28.66
C ALA A 642 5.56 -3.09 29.66
N GLN A 643 4.29 -3.25 30.04
CA GLN A 643 3.85 -4.33 30.92
C GLN A 643 3.89 -5.70 30.24
N ASN A 644 3.52 -5.78 28.95
CA ASN A 644 3.62 -6.99 28.13
C ASN A 644 3.56 -6.62 26.63
N PRO A 645 4.64 -6.79 25.85
CA PRO A 645 4.75 -6.24 24.49
C PRO A 645 4.10 -7.12 23.42
N THR A 646 2.81 -7.43 23.58
CA THR A 646 2.08 -8.37 22.71
C THR A 646 0.83 -7.76 22.06
N ALA A 647 0.46 -8.27 20.89
CA ALA A 647 -0.77 -7.91 20.18
C ALA A 647 -2.02 -8.25 21.02
N GLU A 648 -1.98 -9.35 21.76
CA GLU A 648 -3.01 -9.78 22.72
C GLU A 648 -3.21 -8.72 23.81
N ASN A 649 -2.13 -8.23 24.42
CA ASN A 649 -2.23 -7.16 25.41
C ASN A 649 -2.68 -5.85 24.76
N LEU A 650 -2.00 -5.40 23.69
CA LEU A 650 -2.25 -4.08 23.09
C LEU A 650 -3.68 -3.95 22.51
N VAL A 651 -4.10 -4.88 21.64
CA VAL A 651 -5.38 -4.80 20.89
C VAL A 651 -6.32 -6.01 21.06
N GLY A 652 -5.95 -7.00 21.87
CA GLY A 652 -6.79 -8.14 22.24
C GLY A 652 -6.64 -9.40 21.38
N SER A 653 -5.86 -9.37 20.29
CA SER A 653 -5.48 -10.54 19.46
C SER A 653 -4.63 -10.13 18.27
N TRP A 654 -3.80 -11.05 17.77
CA TRP A 654 -3.17 -10.96 16.44
C TRP A 654 -4.10 -10.48 15.32
N SER A 655 -5.28 -11.10 15.16
CA SER A 655 -6.27 -10.73 14.13
C SER A 655 -6.76 -9.27 14.24
N ALA A 656 -6.65 -8.64 15.41
CA ALA A 656 -6.93 -7.22 15.58
C ALA A 656 -5.72 -6.33 15.26
N PHE A 657 -4.50 -6.82 15.47
CA PHE A 657 -3.23 -6.16 15.18
C PHE A 657 -2.92 -6.15 13.67
N GLN A 658 -3.00 -7.31 13.01
CA GLN A 658 -2.94 -7.42 11.54
C GLN A 658 -3.95 -6.48 10.84
N ALA A 659 -5.10 -6.20 11.45
CA ALA A 659 -6.10 -5.28 10.89
C ALA A 659 -5.72 -3.79 10.97
N LEU A 660 -4.58 -3.44 11.59
CA LEU A 660 -3.97 -2.11 11.58
C LEU A 660 -3.11 -1.88 10.33
N TYR A 661 -2.70 -2.96 9.65
CA TYR A 661 -1.92 -2.96 8.42
C TYR A 661 -2.86 -3.27 7.23
N PRO A 662 -3.45 -2.25 6.57
CA PRO A 662 -4.48 -2.48 5.54
C PRO A 662 -3.91 -3.01 4.21
N ASN A 663 -2.61 -2.84 3.98
CA ASN A 663 -1.92 -3.07 2.71
C ASN A 663 -0.65 -3.94 2.87
N LEU A 664 -0.46 -4.58 4.02
CA LEU A 664 0.72 -5.39 4.36
C LEU A 664 0.25 -6.55 5.24
N SER A 665 0.48 -7.78 4.80
CA SER A 665 0.31 -8.98 5.63
C SER A 665 1.56 -9.16 6.48
N LEU A 666 1.42 -9.38 7.77
CA LEU A 666 2.52 -9.76 8.65
C LEU A 666 2.67 -11.30 8.60
N ILE A 667 3.88 -11.80 8.85
CA ILE A 667 4.13 -13.26 8.98
C ILE A 667 3.86 -13.59 10.45
N GLU A 668 2.79 -14.32 10.76
CA GLU A 668 2.34 -14.57 12.14
C GLU A 668 3.39 -15.31 12.98
N GLU A 669 4.10 -16.26 12.36
CA GLU A 669 5.20 -17.02 12.94
C GLU A 669 6.40 -16.15 13.31
N GLY A 670 6.57 -15.00 12.64
CA GLY A 670 7.61 -14.02 12.99
C GLY A 670 7.32 -13.27 14.29
N TYR A 671 6.08 -13.33 14.79
CA TYR A 671 5.61 -12.67 16.01
C TYR A 671 5.27 -13.68 17.12
N LEU A 672 4.82 -14.88 16.75
CA LEU A 672 4.32 -15.90 17.67
C LEU A 672 5.45 -16.55 18.47
N VAL A 673 5.44 -16.34 19.79
CA VAL A 673 6.36 -16.96 20.75
C VAL A 673 5.56 -17.42 21.96
N ASN A 674 5.70 -18.69 22.36
CA ASN A 674 5.04 -19.26 23.53
C ASN A 674 3.51 -19.01 23.59
N GLY A 675 2.84 -18.94 22.43
CA GLY A 675 1.40 -18.71 22.33
C GLY A 675 0.94 -17.24 22.33
N LEU A 676 1.87 -16.26 22.32
CA LEU A 676 1.58 -14.83 22.26
C LEU A 676 2.32 -14.15 21.09
N HIS A 677 1.78 -13.07 20.55
CA HIS A 677 2.35 -12.38 19.39
C HIS A 677 3.10 -11.12 19.83
N TYR A 678 4.42 -11.23 19.93
CA TYR A 678 5.29 -10.16 20.40
C TYR A 678 5.57 -9.14 19.29
N ILE A 679 5.20 -7.88 19.52
CA ILE A 679 5.22 -6.82 18.51
C ILE A 679 6.56 -6.08 18.47
N GLY A 680 6.82 -5.36 17.38
CA GLY A 680 8.02 -4.56 17.16
C GLY A 680 8.19 -3.44 18.17
N ILE A 681 9.36 -3.37 18.82
CA ILE A 681 9.71 -2.37 19.84
C ILE A 681 11.04 -1.71 19.56
N GLY A 682 11.15 -0.45 19.98
CA GLY A 682 12.41 0.25 20.14
C GLY A 682 13.02 0.76 18.85
N ILE A 683 14.25 1.25 18.96
CA ILE A 683 15.00 1.81 17.83
C ILE A 683 15.16 0.80 16.68
N GLY A 684 15.34 -0.47 17.00
CA GLY A 684 15.53 -1.56 16.05
C GLY A 684 14.26 -2.29 15.60
N GLN A 685 13.07 -1.89 16.10
CA GLN A 685 11.80 -2.62 15.89
C GLN A 685 11.95 -4.13 16.13
N TRP A 686 12.55 -4.51 17.28
CA TRP A 686 12.69 -5.90 17.69
C TRP A 686 11.31 -6.54 17.82
N THR A 687 11.08 -7.62 17.07
CA THR A 687 9.80 -8.30 16.89
C THR A 687 9.92 -9.78 17.30
N GLY A 688 8.79 -10.42 17.66
CA GLY A 688 8.75 -11.84 17.99
C GLY A 688 9.69 -12.23 19.13
N GLY A 689 10.51 -13.27 18.91
CA GLY A 689 11.46 -13.78 19.90
C GLY A 689 12.42 -12.72 20.43
N ARG A 690 12.80 -11.72 19.62
CA ARG A 690 13.71 -10.65 20.04
C ARG A 690 13.00 -9.57 20.87
N SER A 691 11.71 -9.34 20.62
CA SER A 691 10.87 -8.45 21.43
C SER A 691 10.65 -9.04 22.84
N LEU A 692 10.39 -10.35 22.92
CA LEU A 692 10.37 -11.09 24.18
C LEU A 692 11.73 -10.98 24.91
N ALA A 693 12.83 -11.28 24.21
CA ALA A 693 14.16 -11.24 24.80
C ALA A 693 14.53 -9.84 25.35
N LEU A 694 14.19 -8.76 24.64
CA LEU A 694 14.37 -7.38 25.12
C LEU A 694 13.57 -7.11 26.40
N TYR A 695 12.32 -7.58 26.45
CA TYR A 695 11.44 -7.42 27.60
C TYR A 695 11.89 -8.25 28.82
N GLU A 696 12.33 -9.47 28.62
CA GLU A 696 12.91 -10.32 29.68
C GLU A 696 14.24 -9.76 30.18
N TYR A 697 15.11 -9.30 29.28
CA TYR A 697 16.36 -8.62 29.62
C TYR A 697 16.10 -7.37 30.47
N ALA A 698 15.15 -6.52 30.05
CA ALA A 698 14.79 -5.32 30.79
C ALA A 698 14.24 -5.64 32.18
N LYS A 699 13.38 -6.66 32.30
CA LYS A 699 12.88 -7.14 33.61
C LYS A 699 13.99 -7.68 34.50
N ALA A 700 14.88 -8.51 33.98
CA ALA A 700 15.95 -9.15 34.74
C ALA A 700 16.95 -8.14 35.32
N HIS A 701 17.14 -7.00 34.66
CA HIS A 701 18.07 -5.95 35.04
C HIS A 701 17.40 -4.70 35.65
N ASN A 702 16.07 -4.72 35.85
CA ASN A 702 15.26 -3.59 36.34
C ASN A 702 15.43 -2.30 35.52
N LEU A 703 15.28 -2.42 34.21
CA LEU A 703 15.52 -1.39 33.20
C LEU A 703 14.23 -0.90 32.51
N ASP A 704 14.27 0.29 31.90
CA ASP A 704 13.15 0.81 31.10
C ASP A 704 13.30 0.39 29.63
N ILE A 705 12.36 -0.43 29.14
CA ILE A 705 12.33 -0.91 27.76
C ILE A 705 12.30 0.23 26.72
N TRP A 706 11.95 1.47 27.10
CA TRP A 706 11.96 2.64 26.23
C TRP A 706 13.26 3.45 26.22
N SER A 707 14.20 3.14 27.12
CA SER A 707 15.42 3.92 27.30
C SER A 707 16.48 3.60 26.25
N ALA A 708 17.35 4.57 25.98
CA ALA A 708 18.45 4.39 25.04
C ALA A 708 19.52 3.44 25.58
N GLU A 709 19.93 3.63 26.84
CA GLU A 709 20.97 2.81 27.48
C GLU A 709 20.58 1.33 27.55
N ASP A 710 19.31 1.06 27.82
CA ASP A 710 18.80 -0.30 28.04
C ASP A 710 18.61 -1.06 26.72
N GLN A 711 18.10 -0.39 25.68
CA GLN A 711 18.03 -0.95 24.33
C GLN A 711 19.43 -1.20 23.74
N ILE A 712 20.41 -0.35 24.02
CA ILE A 712 21.80 -0.52 23.56
C ILE A 712 22.53 -1.60 24.36
N GLY A 713 22.24 -1.73 25.66
CA GLY A 713 22.71 -2.86 26.47
C GLY A 713 22.16 -4.19 25.96
N PHE A 714 20.85 -4.28 25.70
CA PHE A 714 20.26 -5.46 25.09
C PHE A 714 20.91 -5.79 23.73
N LEU A 715 20.98 -4.82 22.82
CA LEU A 715 21.59 -4.94 21.50
C LEU A 715 22.98 -5.60 21.49
N LEU A 716 23.83 -5.22 22.46
CA LEU A 716 25.22 -5.67 22.53
C LEU A 716 25.41 -6.94 23.36
N ASP A 717 24.60 -7.12 24.40
CA ASP A 717 24.87 -8.07 25.48
C ASP A 717 23.71 -9.06 25.73
N GLY A 718 22.46 -8.65 25.52
CA GLY A 718 21.25 -9.45 25.78
C GLY A 718 20.57 -10.12 24.57
N ASP A 719 20.76 -9.61 23.35
CA ASP A 719 20.17 -10.16 22.12
C ASP A 719 20.81 -11.52 21.75
N SER A 720 20.32 -12.20 20.70
CA SER A 720 20.85 -13.51 20.32
C SER A 720 22.33 -13.42 19.89
N PRO A 721 23.15 -14.47 20.11
CA PRO A 721 24.55 -14.49 19.68
C PRO A 721 24.75 -14.18 18.19
N TYR A 722 23.80 -14.57 17.35
CA TYR A 722 23.80 -14.25 15.92
C TYR A 722 23.70 -12.74 15.69
N TYR A 723 22.66 -12.07 16.19
CA TYR A 723 22.45 -10.64 15.97
C TYR A 723 23.54 -9.78 16.63
N ARG A 724 24.04 -10.19 17.79
CA ARG A 724 25.19 -9.56 18.47
C ARG A 724 26.47 -9.65 17.65
N THR A 725 26.69 -10.78 16.96
CA THR A 725 27.87 -10.99 16.10
C THR A 725 27.77 -10.17 14.83
N ILE A 726 26.62 -10.21 14.13
CA ILE A 726 26.35 -9.39 12.94
C ILE A 726 26.51 -7.90 13.27
N PHE A 727 25.92 -7.43 14.37
CA PHE A 727 26.05 -6.04 14.80
C PHE A 727 27.51 -5.63 15.03
N ARG A 728 28.27 -6.41 15.80
CA ARG A 728 29.70 -6.11 16.06
C ARG A 728 30.53 -6.10 14.79
N GLN A 729 30.32 -7.07 13.89
CA GLN A 729 31.04 -7.13 12.61
C GLN A 729 30.75 -5.92 11.71
N ILE A 730 29.52 -5.42 11.71
CA ILE A 730 29.13 -4.25 10.90
C ILE A 730 29.66 -2.96 11.54
N VAL A 731 29.46 -2.78 12.85
CA VAL A 731 29.84 -1.52 13.52
C VAL A 731 31.35 -1.32 13.62
N THR A 732 32.15 -2.39 13.56
CA THR A 732 33.62 -2.35 13.59
C THR A 732 34.29 -2.47 12.22
N SER A 733 33.54 -2.63 11.13
CA SER A 733 34.12 -2.71 9.78
C SER A 733 34.44 -1.33 9.20
N ASN A 734 35.48 -1.24 8.37
CA ASN A 734 35.84 -0.07 7.57
C ASN A 734 35.36 -0.16 6.11
N ASP A 735 34.53 -1.15 5.77
CA ASP A 735 33.92 -1.28 4.44
C ASP A 735 33.09 -0.05 4.05
N LYS A 736 32.69 0.01 2.78
CA LYS A 736 31.83 1.08 2.25
C LYS A 736 30.50 1.11 3.01
N VAL A 737 30.04 2.31 3.35
CA VAL A 737 28.80 2.54 4.10
C VAL A 737 27.60 1.92 3.38
N GLU A 738 27.56 1.96 2.05
CA GLU A 738 26.51 1.36 1.25
C GLU A 738 26.42 -0.16 1.47
N THR A 739 27.56 -0.85 1.43
CA THR A 739 27.69 -2.29 1.64
C THR A 739 27.34 -2.69 3.07
N LEU A 740 27.79 -1.92 4.07
CA LEU A 740 27.44 -2.16 5.48
C LEU A 740 25.96 -1.90 5.76
N THR A 741 25.34 -0.93 5.08
CA THR A 741 23.91 -0.61 5.25
C THR A 741 23.03 -1.70 4.62
N GLU A 742 23.40 -2.20 3.45
CA GLU A 742 22.76 -3.36 2.82
C GLU A 742 22.90 -4.59 3.71
N ARG A 743 24.12 -4.90 4.16
CA ARG A 743 24.36 -6.03 5.06
C ARG A 743 23.56 -5.94 6.35
N PHE A 744 23.45 -4.76 6.96
CA PHE A 744 22.62 -4.55 8.15
C PHE A 744 21.12 -4.75 7.87
N LEU A 745 20.64 -4.29 6.70
CA LEU A 745 19.27 -4.47 6.25
C LEU A 745 18.90 -5.95 6.03
N VAL A 746 19.82 -6.72 5.45
CA VAL A 746 19.66 -8.16 5.17
C VAL A 746 19.86 -8.99 6.44
N ASP A 747 21.03 -8.92 7.06
CA ASP A 747 21.46 -9.86 8.11
C ASP A 747 20.87 -9.53 9.49
N TRP A 748 20.57 -8.26 9.79
CA TRP A 748 20.14 -7.82 11.13
C TRP A 748 18.66 -7.39 11.20
N LEU A 749 18.19 -6.62 10.22
CA LEU A 749 16.77 -6.21 10.10
C LEU A 749 15.91 -7.28 9.40
N GLY A 750 16.48 -8.15 8.57
CA GLY A 750 15.75 -9.25 7.92
C GLY A 750 14.77 -8.82 6.82
N VAL A 751 14.94 -7.63 6.24
CA VAL A 751 14.05 -7.07 5.20
C VAL A 751 14.84 -6.68 3.92
N PRO A 752 15.44 -7.67 3.22
CA PRO A 752 16.27 -7.43 2.04
C PRO A 752 15.57 -6.56 0.98
N GLY A 753 16.33 -5.65 0.36
CA GLY A 753 15.85 -4.74 -0.67
C GLY A 753 14.88 -3.64 -0.21
N ASN A 754 14.38 -3.65 1.04
CA ASN A 754 13.39 -2.69 1.50
C ASN A 754 13.99 -1.29 1.71
N LYS A 755 13.65 -0.35 0.82
CA LYS A 755 14.10 1.05 0.86
C LYS A 755 15.63 1.20 0.87
N LEU A 756 16.34 0.31 0.18
CA LEU A 756 17.80 0.23 0.28
C LEU A 756 18.50 1.54 -0.10
N LEU A 757 18.13 2.17 -1.22
CA LEU A 757 18.73 3.45 -1.65
C LEU A 757 18.46 4.58 -0.64
N GLU A 758 17.26 4.65 -0.05
CA GLU A 758 16.92 5.60 1.01
C GLU A 758 17.82 5.41 2.24
N ARG A 759 17.96 4.16 2.71
CA ARG A 759 18.79 3.82 3.88
C ARG A 759 20.27 4.10 3.62
N GLN A 760 20.78 3.76 2.43
CA GLN A 760 22.16 4.05 2.03
C GLN A 760 22.44 5.55 1.90
N ASN A 761 21.50 6.34 1.36
CA ASN A 761 21.63 7.80 1.35
C ASN A 761 21.59 8.38 2.77
N ALA A 762 20.64 7.96 3.60
CA ALA A 762 20.57 8.37 5.00
C ALA A 762 21.88 8.06 5.72
N ALA A 763 22.47 6.88 5.49
CA ALA A 763 23.77 6.50 6.03
C ALA A 763 24.91 7.42 5.55
N LYS A 764 24.94 7.84 4.28
CA LYS A 764 25.92 8.84 3.80
C LYS A 764 25.77 10.19 4.51
N GLN A 765 24.55 10.64 4.72
CA GLN A 765 24.28 11.89 5.42
C GLN A 765 24.64 11.78 6.92
N TRP A 766 24.39 10.63 7.56
CA TRP A 766 24.88 10.33 8.91
C TRP A 766 26.41 10.22 8.99
N LEU A 767 27.09 9.70 7.97
CA LEU A 767 28.56 9.68 7.92
C LEU A 767 29.12 11.11 7.90
N THR A 768 28.54 12.00 7.10
CA THR A 768 28.89 13.42 7.08
C THR A 768 28.61 14.09 8.43
N PHE A 769 27.49 13.77 9.08
CA PHE A 769 27.18 14.25 10.44
C PHE A 769 28.16 13.76 11.51
N ILE A 770 28.65 12.52 11.42
CA ILE A 770 29.67 11.98 12.33
C ILE A 770 31.01 12.68 12.09
N LYS A 771 31.46 12.75 10.82
CA LYS A 771 32.76 13.32 10.42
C LYS A 771 32.88 14.83 10.65
N SER A 772 31.76 15.55 10.66
CA SER A 772 31.73 17.00 10.94
C SER A 772 31.81 17.36 12.43
N GLY A 773 31.87 16.36 13.34
CA GLY A 773 32.15 16.58 14.76
C GLY A 773 30.92 16.77 15.65
N SER A 774 31.18 16.86 16.97
CA SER A 774 30.15 16.59 17.98
C SER A 774 29.16 17.76 18.26
N GLY A 775 29.29 18.91 17.60
CA GLY A 775 28.73 20.17 18.11
C GLY A 775 27.64 20.84 17.26
N SER A 776 26.67 20.09 16.74
CA SER A 776 25.41 20.68 16.28
C SER A 776 24.24 20.17 17.12
N THR A 777 23.82 21.02 18.06
CA THR A 777 22.47 21.05 18.63
C THR A 777 21.85 22.38 18.23
N GLY A 778 21.28 22.46 17.02
CA GLY A 778 20.49 23.61 16.57
C GLY A 778 19.20 23.87 17.36
N ALA A 779 18.96 23.11 18.44
CA ALA A 779 17.82 23.26 19.34
C ALA A 779 17.98 24.51 20.22
N SER A 780 17.12 25.50 19.99
CA SER A 780 17.08 26.73 20.77
C SER A 780 16.34 26.54 22.10
N SER A 781 17.09 26.55 23.22
CA SER A 781 16.52 26.54 24.57
C SER A 781 16.00 27.92 24.96
N THR A 782 14.89 28.00 25.70
CA THR A 782 14.38 29.27 26.29
C THR A 782 15.04 29.61 27.63
N THR A 783 15.88 28.73 28.17
CA THR A 783 16.65 28.94 29.41
C THR A 783 18.11 28.57 29.18
N VAL A 784 19.02 29.15 29.98
CA VAL A 784 20.45 28.81 29.90
C VAL A 784 20.63 27.32 30.18
N PRO A 785 21.31 26.55 29.30
CA PRO A 785 21.53 25.13 29.54
C PRO A 785 22.29 24.95 30.86
N ALA A 786 21.87 23.98 31.67
CA ALA A 786 22.32 23.86 33.06
C ALA A 786 23.86 23.81 33.21
N GLU A 787 24.54 23.19 32.23
CA GLU A 787 25.99 23.04 32.18
C GLU A 787 26.79 24.34 31.98
N TYR A 788 26.15 25.48 31.68
CA TYR A 788 26.81 26.79 31.51
C TYR A 788 26.44 27.83 32.57
N LYS A 789 25.46 27.56 33.45
CA LYS A 789 24.94 28.59 34.39
C LYS A 789 26.04 29.26 35.20
N ASP A 790 27.00 28.49 35.67
CA ASP A 790 28.12 28.95 36.51
C ASP A 790 29.41 29.22 35.70
N LYS A 791 29.33 29.25 34.37
CA LYS A 791 30.47 29.42 33.45
C LYS A 791 30.49 30.74 32.67
N LEU A 792 29.40 31.53 32.72
CA LEU A 792 29.25 32.74 31.91
C LEU A 792 30.15 33.89 32.44
N PRO A 793 31.20 34.33 31.72
CA PRO A 793 32.16 35.30 32.26
C PRO A 793 31.57 36.70 32.49
N TYR A 794 30.45 37.01 31.84
CA TYR A 794 29.73 38.28 31.94
C TYR A 794 28.36 38.16 32.64
N GLY A 795 28.15 37.07 33.39
CA GLY A 795 26.87 36.76 34.03
C GLY A 795 25.72 36.62 33.04
N LEU A 796 24.48 36.65 33.53
CA LEU A 796 23.28 36.55 32.68
C LEU A 796 22.90 37.90 32.04
N PRO A 797 22.21 37.89 30.89
CA PRO A 797 21.53 39.07 30.36
C PRO A 797 20.55 39.63 31.39
N SER A 798 20.68 40.92 31.72
CA SER A 798 19.77 41.59 32.67
C SER A 798 18.42 41.95 32.06
N ASP A 799 17.40 42.19 32.90
CA ASP A 799 16.08 42.68 32.46
C ASP A 799 16.16 43.92 31.56
N GLN A 800 17.12 44.83 31.82
CA GLN A 800 17.34 46.02 30.99
C GLN A 800 17.75 45.69 29.55
N VAL A 801 18.37 44.52 29.32
CA VAL A 801 18.82 44.05 28.00
C VAL A 801 17.70 43.36 27.21
N VAL A 802 16.74 42.73 27.90
CA VAL A 802 15.80 41.78 27.30
C VAL A 802 14.32 42.20 27.32
N LEU A 803 13.90 43.06 28.25
CA LEU A 803 12.48 43.40 28.40
C LEU A 803 12.01 44.50 27.43
N GLN A 804 10.74 44.42 27.03
CA GLN A 804 10.06 45.43 26.24
C GLN A 804 9.97 46.77 27.00
N GLY A 805 10.31 47.86 26.32
CA GLY A 805 10.35 49.20 26.92
C GLY A 805 11.63 49.51 27.73
N GLN A 806 12.55 48.55 27.86
CA GLN A 806 13.90 48.78 28.38
C GLN A 806 14.90 48.97 27.23
N GLY A 807 16.20 49.02 27.56
CA GLY A 807 17.30 49.08 26.61
C GLY A 807 18.45 49.98 27.10
N TYR A 808 19.42 50.19 26.21
CA TYR A 808 20.50 51.16 26.41
C TYR A 808 20.35 52.35 25.44
N PRO A 809 20.69 53.58 25.88
CA PRO A 809 20.59 54.77 25.04
C PRO A 809 21.53 54.65 23.83
N GLY A 810 21.12 55.24 22.70
CA GLY A 810 21.87 55.19 21.44
C GLY A 810 21.59 53.96 20.56
N ASN A 811 20.85 52.97 21.05
CA ASN A 811 20.45 51.79 20.26
C ASN A 811 19.45 52.18 19.16
N ALA A 812 19.89 52.20 17.90
CA ALA A 812 19.06 52.54 16.74
C ALA A 812 18.47 51.32 16.01
N TYR A 813 18.68 50.10 16.52
CA TYR A 813 18.13 48.88 15.94
C TYR A 813 16.65 48.69 16.31
N ALA A 814 15.90 48.06 15.42
CA ALA A 814 14.48 47.79 15.62
C ALA A 814 14.24 46.96 16.90
N LEU A 815 13.40 47.48 17.81
CA LEU A 815 13.22 46.93 19.16
C LEU A 815 12.85 45.44 19.13
N GLY A 816 13.33 44.66 20.11
CA GLY A 816 13.00 43.24 20.24
C GLY A 816 13.65 42.32 19.20
N ASN A 817 14.52 42.83 18.31
CA ASN A 817 15.26 42.05 17.32
C ASN A 817 16.63 41.57 17.81
N CYS A 818 17.21 40.62 17.08
CA CYS A 818 18.54 40.07 17.31
C CYS A 818 19.65 41.15 17.41
N THR A 819 19.66 42.11 16.48
CA THR A 819 20.61 43.24 16.45
C THR A 819 20.43 44.18 17.66
N TRP A 820 19.18 44.47 18.03
CA TRP A 820 18.84 45.29 19.20
C TRP A 820 19.28 44.63 20.51
N TYR A 821 19.05 43.32 20.66
CA TYR A 821 19.53 42.55 21.80
C TYR A 821 21.06 42.56 21.90
N VAL A 822 21.76 42.29 20.80
CA VAL A 822 23.23 42.23 20.79
C VAL A 822 23.83 43.60 21.15
N TYR A 823 23.28 44.71 20.64
CA TYR A 823 23.67 46.06 21.08
C TYR A 823 23.55 46.22 22.61
N ASN A 824 22.39 45.87 23.17
CA ASN A 824 22.15 45.99 24.61
C ASN A 824 23.06 45.05 25.43
N ARG A 825 23.37 43.85 24.93
CA ARG A 825 24.23 42.86 25.60
C ARG A 825 25.69 43.32 25.65
N PHE A 826 26.18 43.95 24.59
CA PHE A 826 27.48 44.64 24.60
C PHE A 826 27.48 45.82 25.59
N ALA A 827 26.43 46.65 25.58
CA ALA A 827 26.33 47.79 26.49
C ALA A 827 26.30 47.37 27.98
N GLN A 828 25.65 46.25 28.31
CA GLN A 828 25.67 45.66 29.67
C GLN A 828 27.10 45.30 30.13
N ILE A 829 27.98 44.88 29.22
CA ILE A 829 29.38 44.55 29.55
C ILE A 829 30.33 45.75 29.40
N GLY A 830 29.80 46.97 29.26
CA GLY A 830 30.58 48.21 29.13
C GLY A 830 31.18 48.45 27.74
N VAL A 831 30.78 47.68 26.73
CA VAL A 831 31.31 47.77 25.36
C VAL A 831 30.30 48.49 24.46
N SER A 832 30.77 49.47 23.69
CA SER A 832 29.92 50.23 22.76
C SER A 832 30.01 49.67 21.35
N ILE A 833 28.86 49.44 20.70
CA ILE A 833 28.82 49.09 19.26
C ILE A 833 28.19 50.21 18.44
N TYR A 834 28.61 50.32 17.18
CA TYR A 834 28.07 51.31 16.25
C TYR A 834 26.59 51.01 15.95
N PRO A 835 25.66 51.96 16.15
CA PRO A 835 24.22 51.68 16.07
C PRO A 835 23.65 51.51 14.65
N TYR A 836 24.48 51.66 13.60
CA TYR A 836 24.03 51.62 12.20
C TYR A 836 24.81 50.61 11.32
N LEU A 837 25.13 49.42 11.83
CA LEU A 837 25.73 48.34 11.02
C LEU A 837 24.76 47.67 10.02
N GLY A 838 23.46 48.00 10.08
CA GLY A 838 22.38 47.42 9.25
C GLY A 838 21.84 46.09 9.81
N ASP A 839 21.10 45.34 8.98
CA ASP A 839 20.64 43.98 9.32
C ASP A 839 21.82 43.05 9.63
N ALA A 840 21.57 41.97 10.39
CA ALA A 840 22.61 41.08 10.89
C ALA A 840 23.59 40.58 9.81
N ALA A 841 23.10 40.16 8.64
CA ALA A 841 23.95 39.71 7.53
C ALA A 841 24.91 40.80 7.00
N ASN A 842 24.60 42.09 7.19
CA ASN A 842 25.44 43.21 6.74
C ASN A 842 26.63 43.45 7.67
N TRP A 843 26.54 43.05 8.95
CA TRP A 843 27.55 43.38 9.96
C TRP A 843 28.95 42.90 9.57
N VAL A 844 29.08 41.75 8.91
CA VAL A 844 30.37 41.22 8.41
C VAL A 844 31.06 42.18 7.44
N TYR A 845 30.29 42.96 6.68
CA TYR A 845 30.79 43.91 5.68
C TYR A 845 30.92 45.34 6.23
N THR A 846 30.04 45.75 7.15
CA THR A 846 30.02 47.12 7.70
C THR A 846 30.91 47.30 8.93
N ALA A 847 31.09 46.26 9.74
CA ALA A 847 31.90 46.31 10.97
C ALA A 847 33.39 46.62 10.74
N PRO A 848 34.07 46.09 9.69
CA PRO A 848 35.44 46.51 9.36
C PRO A 848 35.58 48.02 9.12
N GLY A 849 34.54 48.65 8.55
CA GLY A 849 34.49 50.11 8.36
C GLY A 849 34.41 50.93 9.65
N GLN A 850 33.99 50.30 10.76
CA GLN A 850 34.03 50.86 12.12
C GLN A 850 35.30 50.46 12.88
N GLY A 851 36.26 49.82 12.21
CA GLY A 851 37.51 49.34 12.80
C GLY A 851 37.37 48.09 13.65
N TYR A 852 36.26 47.35 13.53
CA TYR A 852 36.04 46.09 14.26
C TYR A 852 36.73 44.92 13.54
N THR A 853 37.17 43.92 14.31
CA THR A 853 37.80 42.73 13.74
C THR A 853 36.76 41.67 13.43
N VAL A 854 36.83 41.09 12.22
CA VAL A 854 35.97 39.96 11.81
C VAL A 854 36.84 38.71 11.69
N THR A 855 36.40 37.61 12.31
CA THR A 855 37.11 36.32 12.31
C THR A 855 36.15 35.15 12.17
N SER A 856 36.63 33.99 11.74
CA SER A 856 35.87 32.73 11.73
C SER A 856 36.09 31.88 13.00
N LYS A 857 36.97 32.33 13.92
CA LYS A 857 37.26 31.64 15.18
C LYS A 857 36.34 32.13 16.30
N PRO A 858 35.71 31.23 17.08
CA PRO A 858 34.85 31.62 18.19
C PRO A 858 35.65 32.30 19.29
N GLN A 859 35.11 33.40 19.82
CA GLN A 859 35.71 34.16 20.92
C GLN A 859 34.60 34.68 21.84
N VAL A 860 34.75 34.44 23.15
CA VAL A 860 33.82 34.94 24.17
C VAL A 860 33.74 36.46 24.12
N GLY A 861 32.54 37.03 24.22
CA GLY A 861 32.31 38.46 24.18
C GLY A 861 32.24 39.08 22.77
N THR A 862 32.10 38.27 21.72
CA THR A 862 31.96 38.75 20.33
C THR A 862 30.54 38.59 19.79
N ALA A 863 30.20 39.37 18.75
CA ALA A 863 28.94 39.20 18.03
C ALA A 863 29.05 38.03 17.05
N VAL A 864 28.17 37.05 17.16
CA VAL A 864 28.12 35.90 16.26
C VAL A 864 27.13 36.18 15.13
N VAL A 865 27.64 36.51 13.95
CA VAL A 865 26.82 36.73 12.75
C VAL A 865 26.65 35.44 11.98
N PHE A 866 25.40 35.11 11.71
CA PHE A 866 24.98 34.02 10.84
C PHE A 866 24.59 34.59 9.48
N ALA A 867 25.30 34.19 8.43
CA ALA A 867 24.95 34.52 7.05
C ALA A 867 23.55 33.95 6.68
N PRO A 868 22.82 34.54 5.72
CA PRO A 868 21.44 34.17 5.44
C PRO A 868 21.24 32.66 5.18
N GLY A 869 20.31 32.04 5.91
CA GLY A 869 20.02 30.60 5.86
C GLY A 869 20.98 29.71 6.67
N VAL A 870 22.10 30.25 7.18
CA VAL A 870 23.05 29.49 7.99
C VAL A 870 22.53 29.34 9.42
N ALA A 871 22.67 28.15 10.00
CA ALA A 871 22.26 27.83 11.37
C ALA A 871 20.83 28.26 11.75
N GLY A 872 19.87 28.15 10.83
CA GLY A 872 18.46 28.50 11.07
C GLY A 872 18.17 30.01 11.08
N SER A 873 19.09 30.84 10.60
CA SER A 873 18.88 32.28 10.40
C SER A 873 17.92 32.59 9.24
N HIS A 874 17.41 33.82 9.19
CA HIS A 874 16.52 34.25 8.11
C HIS A 874 17.24 34.26 6.75
N THR A 875 16.61 33.69 5.73
CA THR A 875 17.19 33.51 4.37
C THR A 875 17.50 34.80 3.63
N THR A 876 17.07 35.96 4.16
CA THR A 876 17.36 37.29 3.59
C THR A 876 18.22 38.16 4.52
N TYR A 877 17.97 38.13 5.83
CA TYR A 877 18.51 39.12 6.78
C TYR A 877 19.66 38.57 7.64
N GLY A 878 19.92 37.27 7.57
CA GLY A 878 20.83 36.58 8.49
C GLY A 878 20.28 36.56 9.92
N HIS A 879 21.18 36.41 10.89
CA HIS A 879 20.87 36.54 12.32
C HIS A 879 22.14 36.97 13.06
N VAL A 880 22.03 37.60 14.23
CA VAL A 880 23.19 37.92 15.08
C VAL A 880 22.91 37.56 16.54
N ALA A 881 23.86 36.91 17.18
CA ALA A 881 23.81 36.51 18.58
C ALA A 881 25.04 37.04 19.33
N PHE A 882 25.09 36.83 20.64
CA PHE A 882 26.25 37.16 21.47
C PHE A 882 26.95 35.88 21.94
N CYS A 883 28.29 35.82 21.82
CA CYS A 883 29.08 34.65 22.23
C CYS A 883 29.32 34.67 23.75
N GLU A 884 28.62 33.80 24.47
CA GLU A 884 28.59 33.77 25.94
C GLU A 884 29.69 32.88 26.53
N TYR A 885 30.06 31.80 25.83
CA TYR A 885 31.11 30.87 26.26
C TYR A 885 31.71 30.13 25.06
N VAL A 886 32.99 29.73 25.14
CA VAL A 886 33.65 28.86 24.16
C VAL A 886 34.24 27.66 24.89
N ASN A 887 33.84 26.46 24.48
CA ASN A 887 34.29 25.19 25.02
C ASN A 887 35.68 24.81 24.52
N ALA A 888 36.35 23.91 25.23
CA ALA A 888 37.69 23.42 24.87
C ALA A 888 37.73 22.65 23.53
N ASP A 889 36.59 22.13 23.06
CA ASP A 889 36.44 21.48 21.75
C ASP A 889 36.18 22.47 20.60
N GLY A 890 36.15 23.77 20.88
CA GLY A 890 35.87 24.84 19.91
C GLY A 890 34.38 25.08 19.64
N THR A 891 33.46 24.32 20.26
CA THR A 891 32.03 24.69 20.25
C THR A 891 31.80 25.93 21.13
N PHE A 892 30.69 26.64 20.92
CA PHE A 892 30.42 27.87 21.64
C PHE A 892 28.93 28.02 21.98
N LEU A 893 28.66 28.59 23.15
CA LEU A 893 27.33 28.99 23.59
C LEU A 893 27.02 30.40 23.05
N VAL A 894 25.81 30.57 22.54
CA VAL A 894 25.25 31.89 22.24
C VAL A 894 23.98 32.17 23.03
N SER A 895 23.79 33.45 23.35
CA SER A 895 22.51 34.05 23.72
C SER A 895 22.01 34.91 22.56
N GLU A 896 20.71 34.86 22.28
CA GLU A 896 20.13 35.53 21.11
C GLU A 896 18.65 35.88 21.33
N MET A 897 18.13 36.79 20.50
CA MET A 897 16.74 37.24 20.54
C MET A 897 16.11 37.15 19.15
N ASN A 898 14.79 36.94 19.08
CA ASN A 898 14.02 36.86 17.83
C ASN A 898 14.35 35.65 16.92
N MET A 899 14.76 34.52 17.53
CA MET A 899 14.65 33.21 16.87
C MET A 899 13.23 32.61 16.98
N LYS A 900 12.41 33.10 17.92
CA LYS A 900 11.03 32.63 18.19
C LYS A 900 10.00 33.77 18.20
N GLY A 901 10.33 34.92 17.61
CA GLY A 901 9.54 36.15 17.66
C GLY A 901 10.17 37.24 18.53
N GLU A 902 9.76 38.49 18.31
CA GLU A 902 10.30 39.67 18.98
C GLU A 902 10.30 39.53 20.52
N TYR A 903 11.36 40.01 21.17
CA TYR A 903 11.61 39.86 22.62
C TYR A 903 11.74 38.41 23.14
N SER A 904 11.63 37.39 22.28
CA SER A 904 11.84 36.00 22.68
C SER A 904 13.34 35.67 22.72
N MET A 905 13.85 35.42 23.94
CA MET A 905 15.23 35.00 24.20
C MET A 905 15.41 33.50 23.95
N THR A 906 16.52 33.13 23.29
CA THR A 906 16.99 31.75 23.19
C THR A 906 18.49 31.59 23.41
N TRP A 907 18.87 30.34 23.66
CA TRP A 907 20.24 29.90 23.88
C TRP A 907 20.55 28.69 23.00
N ARG A 908 21.75 28.65 22.40
CA ARG A 908 22.20 27.53 21.54
C ARG A 908 23.68 27.23 21.74
N VAL A 909 24.05 25.95 21.66
CA VAL A 909 25.45 25.51 21.55
C VAL A 909 25.70 25.10 20.10
N LEU A 910 26.75 25.68 19.50
CA LEU A 910 27.02 25.64 18.07
C LEU A 910 28.50 25.33 17.80
N SER A 911 28.78 24.73 16.64
CA SER A 911 30.15 24.58 16.13
C SER A 911 30.48 25.72 15.16
N PRO A 912 31.77 26.09 15.04
CA PRO A 912 32.25 26.90 13.93
C PRO A 912 31.94 26.17 12.61
N GLN A 913 31.27 26.86 11.69
CA GLN A 913 30.99 26.38 10.34
C GLN A 913 31.04 27.55 9.36
N GLN A 914 31.15 27.25 8.06
CA GLN A 914 31.17 28.28 7.03
C GLN A 914 29.90 29.14 7.09
N GLY A 915 30.08 30.46 6.99
CA GLY A 915 28.97 31.42 7.12
C GLY A 915 28.61 31.80 8.56
N ILE A 916 29.35 31.32 9.56
CA ILE A 916 29.39 31.93 10.90
C ILE A 916 30.64 32.80 11.02
N TYR A 917 30.46 34.03 11.47
CA TYR A 917 31.54 35.00 11.69
C TYR A 917 31.41 35.62 13.08
N PHE A 918 32.55 35.93 13.69
CA PHE A 918 32.65 36.55 15.00
C PHE A 918 33.20 37.96 14.82
N ILE A 919 32.47 38.95 15.34
CA ILE A 919 32.83 40.37 15.24
C ILE A 919 33.21 40.86 16.63
N ASN A 920 34.45 41.32 16.75
CA ASN A 920 34.98 41.92 17.97
C ASN A 920 34.99 43.45 17.81
N PRO A 921 34.08 44.20 18.47
CA PRO A 921 34.25 45.63 18.67
C PRO A 921 35.50 45.90 19.53
N LYS A 922 36.07 47.10 19.40
CA LYS A 922 37.30 47.50 20.12
C LYS A 922 37.04 47.84 21.58
#